data_AF-A0A416CKP6-F1
#
_entry.id   AF-A0A416CKP6-F1
#
_cell.length_a   1.000
_cell.length_b   1.000
_cell.length_c   1.000
_cell.angle_alpha   90.00
_cell.angle_beta   90.00
_cell.angle_gamma   90.00
#
_symmetry.space_group_name_H-M   'P 1'
#
loop_
_entity.id
_entity.type
_entity.pdbx_description
1 polymer ?
#
loop_
_entity_poly.entity_id
_entity_poly.type
_entity_poly.pdbx_seq_one_letter_code
_entity_poly.pdbx_strand_id
1 'polypeptide(L)'
;MAVVLLAAFLMIACLLALRFEKQLTAVLPLVTCILILILYVLAFFRRLSWIDYFSTAIVVGAVLRVLFLSGEKKKKLFAQLRELFFAPSAIAAMVLLTGAVLLTGNKIATWWDDLNFWATDVKALYALDGFAAKYTNAASEFGDYPPGIQLLKWWFVHLKPDGFSEGLMFAGYYFGVFVFLTPLLSRLDEALQTDRRTVKQLFWTVVLVVCLAAFPSMTETFYLGGMCADLVMAVIYGVILMSCLEDRAAPGADTAAADTATADIADAASRSRTFSNLRIALYLGVLVLVKSVGFLWAAFALVFVWFWRLHGAADKKKEIRQLLCITALPAVSGGSWMLFCLLMKRVAKLTGAAVSMASGNLPILLEGTVQKLLHAYAEAFAARALHRDGFSWIGVSALALFVIFLIGIAWLYRRKLLTKTERNFLFVYVPLTGIVFYGINLVSHLTIFATETQYLEATGMIASIERYSAPFTVGTLYLLFGIFLERSPRLWGKISPYAALAAAVLLCANWGAVYDGMIGYRQRLDDDLQARSNMITEASEEFLEKMSKQDVDSGMRVLYLKNAQDAAQWVRNTYISFEASPVSVLFGGIGEDTTSGQVWELVQASHAGYLYADETDEALKELFASYTEEFAWKTLYRIQMNDGTLTLERAEESRQGQP
;
A
#
# COMPACT_ATOMS: atom_id res chain seq x y z
N MET A 1 22.88 12.45 -0.42
CA MET A 1 22.41 11.14 -0.94
C MET A 1 21.08 11.25 -1.69
N ALA A 2 20.05 11.94 -1.16
CA ALA A 2 18.73 12.08 -1.79
C ALA A 2 18.74 12.37 -3.31
N VAL A 3 19.56 13.32 -3.77
CA VAL A 3 19.69 13.67 -5.20
C VAL A 3 20.14 12.47 -6.03
N VAL A 4 21.07 11.65 -5.52
CA VAL A 4 21.58 10.45 -6.18
C VAL A 4 20.49 9.39 -6.31
N LEU A 5 19.71 9.16 -5.25
CA LEU A 5 18.59 8.20 -5.25
C LEU A 5 17.51 8.60 -6.27
N LEU A 6 17.07 9.86 -6.25
CA LEU A 6 16.08 10.40 -7.19
C LEU A 6 16.61 10.37 -8.63
N ALA A 7 17.87 10.74 -8.85
CA ALA A 7 18.50 10.69 -10.17
C ALA A 7 18.59 9.26 -10.70
N ALA A 8 18.99 8.29 -9.86
CA ALA A 8 19.04 6.88 -10.24
C ALA A 8 17.66 6.35 -10.65
N PHE A 9 16.62 6.64 -9.87
CA PHE A 9 15.23 6.28 -10.19
C PHE A 9 14.81 6.82 -11.56
N LEU A 10 15.03 8.12 -11.81
CA LEU A 10 14.71 8.75 -13.09
C LEU A 10 15.56 8.21 -14.25
N MET A 11 16.83 7.89 -14.01
CA MET A 11 17.70 7.30 -15.02
C MET A 11 17.23 5.90 -15.43
N ILE A 12 16.84 5.05 -14.47
CA ILE A 12 16.27 3.73 -14.78
C ILE A 12 14.98 3.91 -15.59
N ALA A 13 14.11 4.84 -15.19
CA ALA A 13 12.88 5.13 -15.93
C ALA A 13 13.16 5.57 -17.37
N CYS A 14 14.13 6.47 -17.58
CA CYS A 14 14.55 6.89 -18.92
C CYS A 14 15.16 5.73 -19.73
N LEU A 15 16.00 4.91 -19.11
CA LEU A 15 16.61 3.75 -19.77
C LEU A 15 15.56 2.75 -20.25
N LEU A 16 14.57 2.44 -19.41
CA LEU A 16 13.48 1.55 -19.76
C LEU A 16 12.55 2.16 -20.82
N ALA A 17 12.21 3.45 -20.69
CA ALA A 17 11.42 4.18 -21.68
C ALA A 17 12.09 4.18 -23.06
N LEU A 18 13.39 4.46 -23.12
CA LEU A 18 14.15 4.44 -24.38
C LEU A 18 14.35 3.01 -24.91
N ARG A 19 14.57 2.02 -24.04
CA ARG A 19 14.79 0.62 -24.44
C ARG A 19 13.56 -0.03 -25.05
N PHE A 20 12.39 0.31 -24.51
CA PHE A 20 11.10 -0.27 -24.90
C PHE A 20 10.25 0.67 -25.76
N GLU A 21 10.75 1.87 -26.07
CA GLU A 21 10.04 2.90 -26.84
C GLU A 21 8.67 3.23 -26.23
N LYS A 22 8.63 3.43 -24.90
CA LYS A 22 7.42 3.73 -24.14
C LYS A 22 7.51 5.11 -23.51
N GLN A 23 6.35 5.73 -23.30
CA GLN A 23 6.24 6.98 -22.55
C GLN A 23 6.62 6.79 -21.08
N LEU A 24 7.06 7.87 -20.43
CA LEU A 24 7.45 7.86 -19.02
C LEU A 24 6.29 7.44 -18.11
N THR A 25 5.07 7.87 -18.41
CA THR A 25 3.81 7.50 -17.73
C THR A 25 3.56 6.00 -17.66
N ALA A 26 3.98 5.22 -18.67
CA ALA A 26 3.84 3.77 -18.66
C ALA A 26 4.96 3.05 -17.87
N VAL A 27 6.11 3.71 -17.73
CA VAL A 27 7.35 3.13 -17.18
C VAL A 27 7.56 3.48 -15.70
N LEU A 28 7.05 4.62 -15.24
CA LEU A 28 7.16 5.03 -13.83
C LEU A 28 6.64 3.96 -12.85
N PRO A 29 5.41 3.43 -12.99
CA PRO A 29 4.94 2.37 -12.09
C PRO A 29 5.76 1.07 -12.19
N LEU A 30 6.31 0.74 -13.37
CA LEU A 30 7.23 -0.38 -13.53
C LEU A 30 8.49 -0.20 -12.68
N VAL A 31 9.11 0.98 -12.74
CA VAL A 31 10.33 1.32 -12.00
C VAL A 31 10.05 1.33 -10.49
N THR A 32 8.88 1.81 -10.07
CA THR A 32 8.45 1.74 -8.67
C THR A 32 8.37 0.29 -8.18
N CYS A 33 7.82 -0.63 -8.97
CA CYS A 33 7.81 -2.05 -8.60
C CYS A 33 9.20 -2.66 -8.52
N ILE A 34 10.10 -2.30 -9.46
CA ILE A 34 11.51 -2.73 -9.41
C ILE A 34 12.17 -2.23 -8.11
N LEU A 35 11.97 -0.97 -7.76
CA LEU A 35 12.49 -0.39 -6.52
C LEU A 35 11.97 -1.15 -5.30
N ILE A 36 10.64 -1.36 -5.18
CA ILE A 36 10.04 -2.09 -4.06
C ILE A 36 10.64 -3.49 -3.93
N LEU A 37 10.81 -4.22 -5.03
CA LEU A 37 11.34 -5.59 -4.99
C LEU A 37 12.85 -5.62 -4.66
N ILE A 38 13.63 -4.63 -5.11
CA ILE A 38 15.04 -4.50 -4.68
C ILE A 38 15.10 -4.27 -3.17
N LEU A 39 14.33 -3.31 -2.66
CA LEU A 39 14.26 -3.01 -1.23
C LEU A 39 13.76 -4.21 -0.43
N TYR A 40 12.79 -4.95 -0.95
CA TYR A 40 12.28 -6.18 -0.34
C TYR A 40 13.38 -7.23 -0.16
N VAL A 41 14.24 -7.42 -1.17
CA VAL A 41 15.39 -8.32 -1.06
C VAL A 41 16.40 -7.80 -0.04
N LEU A 42 16.74 -6.50 -0.08
CA LEU A 42 17.70 -5.89 0.85
C LEU A 42 17.23 -5.93 2.31
N ALA A 43 15.92 -5.79 2.54
CA ALA A 43 15.33 -5.81 3.88
C ALA A 43 15.53 -7.14 4.60
N PHE A 44 15.55 -8.28 3.89
CA PHE A 44 15.85 -9.58 4.49
C PHE A 44 17.25 -9.65 5.11
N PHE A 45 18.20 -8.88 4.57
CA PHE A 45 19.58 -8.87 5.03
C PHE A 45 19.87 -7.70 5.97
N ARG A 46 18.86 -6.88 6.28
CA ARG A 46 19.01 -5.64 7.05
C ARG A 46 20.07 -4.70 6.45
N ARG A 47 19.99 -4.52 5.13
CA ARG A 47 20.88 -3.70 4.31
C ARG A 47 20.11 -2.77 3.37
N LEU A 48 18.97 -2.23 3.79
CA LEU A 48 18.17 -1.32 2.96
C LEU A 48 19.00 -0.13 2.46
N SER A 49 19.87 0.42 3.30
CA SER A 49 20.84 1.48 3.02
C SER A 49 21.77 1.19 1.84
N TRP A 50 21.96 -0.08 1.46
CA TRP A 50 22.78 -0.43 0.29
C TRP A 50 22.19 0.05 -1.03
N ILE A 51 20.92 0.47 -1.04
CA ILE A 51 20.33 1.19 -2.17
C ILE A 51 21.19 2.39 -2.59
N ASP A 52 21.90 3.03 -1.65
CA ASP A 52 22.79 4.16 -1.92
C ASP A 52 23.94 3.77 -2.85
N TYR A 53 24.53 2.58 -2.66
CA TYR A 53 25.60 2.07 -3.52
C TYR A 53 25.08 1.73 -4.91
N PHE A 54 23.93 1.06 -5.01
CA PHE A 54 23.31 0.74 -6.29
C PHE A 54 22.96 2.01 -7.07
N SER A 55 22.34 2.99 -6.41
CA SER A 55 21.99 4.26 -7.02
C SER A 55 23.21 5.06 -7.45
N THR A 56 24.27 5.10 -6.63
CA THR A 56 25.54 5.73 -7.00
C THR A 56 26.15 5.07 -8.22
N ALA A 57 26.20 3.73 -8.27
CA ALA A 57 26.73 2.98 -9.41
C ALA A 57 25.94 3.26 -10.70
N ILE A 58 24.61 3.36 -10.62
CA ILE A 58 23.75 3.69 -11.76
C ILE A 58 24.04 5.11 -12.27
N VAL A 59 24.12 6.10 -11.37
CA VAL A 59 24.41 7.50 -11.74
C VAL A 59 25.79 7.62 -12.36
N VAL A 60 26.82 7.04 -11.72
CA VAL A 60 28.19 7.05 -12.25
C VAL A 60 28.26 6.34 -13.60
N GLY A 61 27.65 5.16 -13.72
CA GLY A 61 27.61 4.41 -14.99
C GLY A 61 26.91 5.18 -16.11
N ALA A 62 25.80 5.87 -15.81
CA ALA A 62 25.10 6.72 -16.78
C ALA A 62 25.96 7.92 -17.21
N VAL A 63 26.60 8.61 -16.26
CA VAL A 63 27.50 9.74 -16.56
C VAL A 63 28.68 9.28 -17.41
N LEU A 64 29.36 8.21 -17.02
CA LEU A 64 30.48 7.64 -17.79
C LEU A 64 30.03 7.27 -19.21
N ARG A 65 28.89 6.59 -19.35
CA ARG A 65 28.32 6.26 -20.66
C ARG A 65 28.13 7.52 -21.51
N VAL A 66 27.53 8.58 -20.97
CA VAL A 66 27.34 9.85 -21.69
C VAL A 66 28.67 10.50 -22.06
N LEU A 67 29.69 10.43 -21.20
CA LEU A 67 31.02 10.98 -21.49
C LEU A 67 31.68 10.28 -22.69
N PHE A 68 31.58 8.95 -22.78
CA PHE A 68 32.18 8.13 -23.85
C PHE A 68 31.36 8.04 -25.15
N LEU A 69 30.14 8.57 -25.20
CA LEU A 69 29.39 8.64 -26.46
C LEU A 69 30.04 9.62 -27.46
N SER A 70 30.02 9.29 -28.75
CA SER A 70 30.37 10.25 -29.81
C SER A 70 29.40 11.44 -29.84
N GLY A 71 29.83 12.61 -30.31
CA GLY A 71 29.01 13.83 -30.33
C GLY A 71 27.63 13.67 -30.97
N GLU A 72 27.51 12.93 -32.07
CA GLU A 72 26.21 12.65 -32.71
C GLU A 72 25.28 11.80 -31.86
N LYS A 73 25.81 10.70 -31.27
CA LYS A 73 25.05 9.84 -30.35
C LYS A 73 24.60 10.60 -29.10
N LYS A 74 25.43 11.51 -28.57
CA LYS A 74 25.03 12.42 -27.47
C LYS A 74 23.85 13.30 -27.90
N LYS A 75 23.95 13.96 -29.05
CA LYS A 75 22.86 14.81 -29.58
C LYS A 75 21.56 14.02 -29.74
N LYS A 76 21.62 12.81 -30.31
CA LYS A 76 20.45 11.92 -30.44
C LYS A 76 19.84 11.56 -29.09
N LEU A 77 20.66 11.16 -28.11
CA LEU A 77 20.19 10.83 -26.77
C LEU A 77 19.49 12.03 -26.11
N PHE A 78 20.11 13.22 -26.13
CA PHE A 78 19.51 14.42 -25.56
C PHE A 78 18.21 14.84 -26.26
N ALA A 79 18.11 14.66 -27.58
CA ALA A 79 16.86 14.89 -28.30
C ALA A 79 15.75 13.94 -27.82
N GLN A 80 16.05 12.64 -27.70
CA GLN A 80 15.08 11.65 -27.19
C GLN A 80 14.68 11.90 -25.74
N LEU A 81 15.62 12.28 -24.87
CA LEU A 81 15.32 12.65 -23.49
C LEU A 81 14.45 13.90 -23.42
N ARG A 82 14.71 14.90 -24.27
CA ARG A 82 13.88 16.10 -24.36
C ARG A 82 12.45 15.74 -24.79
N GLU A 83 12.29 14.91 -25.81
CA GLU A 83 10.95 14.44 -26.21
C GLU A 83 10.22 13.71 -25.09
N LEU A 84 10.94 12.87 -24.33
CA LEU A 84 10.38 12.10 -23.22
C LEU A 84 9.89 13.00 -22.06
N PHE A 85 10.68 13.99 -21.63
CA PHE A 85 10.36 14.84 -20.48
C PHE A 85 9.40 15.99 -20.80
N PHE A 86 9.40 16.48 -22.04
CA PHE A 86 8.53 17.59 -22.45
C PHE A 86 7.21 17.14 -23.09
N ALA A 87 6.94 15.84 -23.12
CA ALA A 87 5.61 15.32 -23.43
C ALA A 87 4.59 15.86 -22.39
N PRO A 88 3.43 16.41 -22.81
CA PRO A 88 2.37 16.85 -21.90
C PRO A 88 1.99 15.81 -20.83
N SER A 89 1.91 14.54 -21.21
CA SER A 89 1.65 13.40 -20.34
C SER A 89 2.72 13.24 -19.24
N ALA A 90 4.00 13.38 -19.60
CA ALA A 90 5.12 13.33 -18.67
C ALA A 90 5.11 14.53 -17.72
N ILE A 91 4.85 15.74 -18.23
CA ILE A 91 4.73 16.95 -17.39
C ILE A 91 3.58 16.78 -16.39
N ALA A 92 2.40 16.35 -16.84
CA ALA A 92 1.26 16.08 -15.97
C ALA A 92 1.60 15.06 -14.87
N ALA A 93 2.26 13.95 -15.24
CA ALA A 93 2.71 12.95 -14.27
C ALA A 93 3.71 13.52 -13.26
N MET A 94 4.71 14.29 -13.71
CA MET A 94 5.69 14.88 -12.81
C MET A 94 5.05 15.90 -11.86
N VAL A 95 4.12 16.73 -12.34
CA VAL A 95 3.39 17.69 -11.50
C VAL A 95 2.50 16.96 -10.50
N LEU A 96 1.81 15.89 -10.89
CA LEU A 96 1.02 15.06 -9.98
C LEU A 96 1.91 14.45 -8.87
N LEU A 97 3.01 13.81 -9.25
CA LEU A 97 3.88 13.10 -8.32
C LEU A 97 4.61 14.05 -7.37
N THR A 98 5.19 15.14 -7.90
CA THR A 98 5.88 16.13 -7.06
C THR A 98 4.90 16.98 -6.25
N GLY A 99 3.77 17.37 -6.84
CA GLY A 99 2.71 18.10 -6.15
C GLY A 99 2.17 17.33 -4.95
N ALA A 100 1.92 16.03 -5.10
CA ALA A 100 1.47 15.19 -4.01
C ALA A 100 2.46 15.13 -2.83
N VAL A 101 3.76 14.97 -3.14
CA VAL A 101 4.84 15.01 -2.13
C VAL A 101 4.85 16.34 -1.38
N LEU A 102 4.78 17.46 -2.09
CA LEU A 102 4.79 18.80 -1.50
C LEU A 102 3.53 19.09 -0.67
N LEU A 103 2.36 18.68 -1.16
CA LEU A 103 1.08 18.90 -0.50
C LEU A 103 0.92 18.03 0.76
N THR A 104 1.59 16.89 0.85
CA THR A 104 1.40 15.94 1.98
C THR A 104 2.59 15.88 2.93
N GLY A 105 3.67 16.62 2.64
CA GLY A 105 4.93 16.59 3.38
C GLY A 105 4.91 17.11 4.83
N ASN A 106 3.79 17.67 5.32
CA ASN A 106 3.64 18.08 6.72
C ASN A 106 2.68 17.16 7.50
N LYS A 107 2.16 16.10 6.87
CA LYS A 107 1.25 15.19 7.55
C LYS A 107 1.96 14.42 8.66
N ILE A 108 1.18 14.10 9.68
CA ILE A 108 1.55 13.25 10.80
C ILE A 108 0.57 12.09 10.92
N ALA A 109 1.02 10.98 11.48
CA ALA A 109 0.20 9.81 11.76
C ALA A 109 -0.70 10.14 12.95
N THR A 110 -2.00 10.20 12.68
CA THR A 110 -3.06 10.43 13.67
C THR A 110 -4.10 9.30 13.65
N TRP A 111 -4.18 8.58 12.54
CA TRP A 111 -5.11 7.48 12.40
C TRP A 111 -4.62 6.23 13.11
N TRP A 112 -5.50 5.58 13.87
CA TRP A 112 -5.16 4.40 14.68
C TRP A 112 -4.51 3.28 13.86
N ASP A 113 -5.01 2.97 12.66
CA ASP A 113 -4.41 1.96 11.76
C ASP A 113 -2.98 2.32 11.35
N ASP A 114 -2.69 3.61 11.15
CA ASP A 114 -1.35 4.06 10.81
C ASP A 114 -0.40 3.86 12.00
N LEU A 115 -0.82 4.30 13.18
CA LEU A 115 -0.06 4.13 14.42
C LEU A 115 0.10 2.66 14.82
N ASN A 116 -0.85 1.78 14.48
CA ASN A 116 -0.74 0.37 14.84
C ASN A 116 0.15 -0.40 13.86
N PHE A 117 0.13 -0.06 12.57
CA PHE A 117 0.94 -0.76 11.57
C PHE A 117 1.56 0.15 10.49
N TRP A 118 0.76 0.93 9.75
CA TRP A 118 1.22 1.52 8.48
C TRP A 118 2.33 2.56 8.61
N ALA A 119 2.51 3.12 9.80
CA ALA A 119 3.59 4.03 10.19
C ALA A 119 4.61 3.36 11.11
N THR A 120 4.16 2.60 12.11
CA THR A 120 5.02 1.90 13.08
C THR A 120 6.02 0.96 12.43
N ASP A 121 5.59 0.19 11.42
CA ASP A 121 6.47 -0.72 10.70
C ASP A 121 7.51 0.03 9.84
N VAL A 122 7.16 1.21 9.30
CA VAL A 122 8.11 2.05 8.55
C VAL A 122 9.18 2.62 9.49
N LYS A 123 8.79 3.06 10.68
CA LYS A 123 9.73 3.53 11.71
C LYS A 123 10.67 2.40 12.14
N ALA A 124 10.15 1.17 12.26
CA ALA A 124 10.98 0.00 12.55
C ALA A 124 11.95 -0.34 11.40
N LEU A 125 11.49 -0.35 10.14
CA LEU A 125 12.34 -0.56 8.97
C LEU A 125 13.46 0.48 8.89
N TYR A 126 13.14 1.74 9.20
CA TYR A 126 14.09 2.85 9.18
C TYR A 126 15.19 2.65 10.22
N ALA A 127 14.83 2.35 11.47
CA ALA A 127 15.80 2.17 12.54
C ALA A 127 16.62 0.88 12.42
N LEU A 128 16.04 -0.20 11.87
CA LEU A 128 16.68 -1.52 11.80
C LEU A 128 17.42 -1.78 10.48
N ASP A 129 17.36 -0.87 9.52
CA ASP A 129 17.83 -1.01 8.13
C ASP A 129 17.26 -2.25 7.40
N GLY A 130 16.11 -2.74 7.82
CA GLY A 130 15.43 -3.91 7.24
C GLY A 130 14.45 -4.59 8.21
N PHE A 131 14.12 -5.84 7.93
CA PHE A 131 13.11 -6.55 8.73
C PHE A 131 13.64 -6.92 10.12
N ALA A 132 12.77 -6.77 11.12
CA ALA A 132 13.05 -7.15 12.50
C ALA A 132 13.30 -8.65 12.66
N ALA A 133 14.14 -9.01 13.62
CA ALA A 133 14.42 -10.40 13.98
C ALA A 133 13.19 -11.12 14.56
N LYS A 134 13.34 -12.42 14.78
CA LYS A 134 12.29 -13.30 15.32
C LYS A 134 11.64 -12.68 16.57
N TYR A 135 10.31 -12.62 16.59
CA TYR A 135 9.48 -12.00 17.64
C TYR A 135 9.61 -10.48 17.83
N THR A 136 10.54 -9.78 17.17
CA THR A 136 10.82 -8.37 17.50
C THR A 136 10.14 -7.36 16.57
N ASN A 137 9.08 -7.76 15.85
CA ASN A 137 8.33 -6.81 15.03
C ASN A 137 7.57 -5.81 15.90
N ALA A 138 7.80 -4.51 15.66
CA ALA A 138 7.19 -3.42 16.42
C ALA A 138 5.64 -3.47 16.39
N ALA A 139 5.07 -3.73 15.21
CA ALA A 139 3.64 -3.97 15.05
C ALA A 139 3.30 -5.46 15.31
N SER A 140 3.28 -5.85 16.57
CA SER A 140 3.11 -7.26 17.00
C SER A 140 1.79 -7.89 16.53
N GLU A 141 0.70 -7.14 16.54
CA GLU A 141 -0.64 -7.59 16.11
C GLU A 141 -0.79 -7.77 14.58
N PHE A 142 0.14 -7.25 13.79
CA PHE A 142 0.08 -7.22 12.31
C PHE A 142 1.31 -7.87 11.66
N GLY A 143 2.01 -8.75 12.38
CA GLY A 143 3.35 -9.19 11.99
C GLY A 143 3.49 -9.80 10.59
N ASP A 144 2.43 -10.43 10.06
CA ASP A 144 2.43 -11.05 8.74
C ASP A 144 1.90 -10.15 7.61
N TYR A 145 1.59 -8.88 7.89
CA TYR A 145 1.20 -7.94 6.85
C TYR A 145 2.39 -7.68 5.91
N PRO A 146 2.20 -7.88 4.58
CA PRO A 146 3.28 -7.69 3.63
C PRO A 146 3.81 -6.24 3.58
N PRO A 147 5.12 -6.04 3.32
CA PRO A 147 5.80 -4.76 3.53
C PRO A 147 5.95 -3.88 2.28
N GLY A 148 5.29 -4.22 1.17
CA GLY A 148 5.57 -3.64 -0.15
C GLY A 148 5.42 -2.12 -0.20
N ILE A 149 4.33 -1.58 0.37
CA ILE A 149 4.15 -0.12 0.44
C ILE A 149 5.04 0.51 1.51
N GLN A 150 5.32 -0.19 2.61
CA GLN A 150 6.20 0.26 3.70
C GLN A 150 7.62 0.47 3.20
N LEU A 151 8.12 -0.40 2.32
CA LEU A 151 9.44 -0.26 1.70
C LEU A 151 9.53 0.99 0.81
N LEU A 152 8.45 1.32 0.08
CA LEU A 152 8.41 2.55 -0.70
C LEU A 152 8.39 3.79 0.22
N LYS A 153 7.59 3.75 1.30
CA LYS A 153 7.59 4.82 2.32
C LYS A 153 8.97 4.99 2.96
N TRP A 154 9.62 3.87 3.31
CA TRP A 154 10.99 3.85 3.85
C TRP A 154 11.96 4.56 2.91
N TRP A 155 11.89 4.29 1.60
CA TRP A 155 12.79 4.93 0.62
C TRP A 155 12.63 6.45 0.60
N PHE A 156 11.40 6.96 0.77
CA PHE A 156 11.16 8.39 0.90
C PHE A 156 11.70 8.97 2.21
N VAL A 157 11.52 8.27 3.34
CA VAL A 157 12.08 8.70 4.62
C VAL A 157 13.61 8.74 4.56
N HIS A 158 14.24 7.74 3.91
CA HIS A 158 15.68 7.66 3.68
C HIS A 158 16.26 8.82 2.84
N LEU A 159 15.41 9.62 2.18
CA LEU A 159 15.86 10.85 1.52
C LEU A 159 16.29 11.94 2.52
N LYS A 160 15.82 11.87 3.78
CA LYS A 160 16.26 12.78 4.84
C LYS A 160 17.41 12.14 5.64
N PRO A 161 18.61 12.74 5.64
CA PRO A 161 19.74 12.21 6.39
C PRO A 161 19.60 12.40 7.91
N ASP A 162 18.89 13.46 8.33
CA ASP A 162 18.85 13.91 9.72
C ASP A 162 17.68 13.29 10.53
N GLY A 163 17.35 12.03 10.25
CA GLY A 163 16.36 11.27 11.02
C GLY A 163 14.99 11.10 10.36
N PHE A 164 14.13 10.36 11.05
CA PHE A 164 12.80 9.96 10.58
C PHE A 164 11.90 11.18 10.29
N SER A 165 11.03 11.05 9.29
CA SER A 165 10.07 12.09 8.89
C SER A 165 8.74 11.47 8.51
N GLU A 166 7.71 11.71 9.33
CA GLU A 166 6.35 11.26 9.04
C GLU A 166 5.83 11.87 7.73
N GLY A 167 6.15 13.14 7.47
CA GLY A 167 5.78 13.82 6.23
C GLY A 167 6.35 13.16 4.98
N LEU A 168 7.61 12.70 5.01
CA LEU A 168 8.19 11.94 3.89
C LEU A 168 7.60 10.54 3.78
N MET A 169 7.24 9.91 4.89
CA MET A 169 6.51 8.64 4.87
C MET A 169 5.14 8.79 4.18
N PHE A 170 4.37 9.85 4.48
CA PHE A 170 3.15 10.17 3.74
C PHE A 170 3.44 10.48 2.27
N ALA A 171 4.48 11.25 1.96
CA ALA A 171 4.89 11.52 0.59
C ALA A 171 5.15 10.23 -0.21
N GLY A 172 5.81 9.24 0.39
CA GLY A 172 6.03 7.93 -0.22
C GLY A 172 4.74 7.13 -0.44
N TYR A 173 3.77 7.24 0.48
CA TYR A 173 2.44 6.69 0.29
C TYR A 173 1.71 7.30 -0.92
N TYR A 174 1.60 8.63 -0.98
CA TYR A 174 0.90 9.31 -2.07
C TYR A 174 1.59 9.12 -3.41
N PHE A 175 2.93 9.12 -3.43
CA PHE A 175 3.69 8.73 -4.63
C PHE A 175 3.33 7.30 -5.05
N GLY A 176 3.28 6.37 -4.09
CA GLY A 176 2.88 4.98 -4.32
C GLY A 176 1.47 4.82 -4.88
N VAL A 177 0.51 5.66 -4.50
CA VAL A 177 -0.83 5.66 -5.10
C VAL A 177 -0.80 6.25 -6.52
N PHE A 178 -0.26 7.46 -6.66
CA PHE A 178 -0.40 8.23 -7.88
C PHE A 178 0.49 7.76 -9.03
N VAL A 179 1.62 7.11 -8.74
CA VAL A 179 2.48 6.56 -9.79
C VAL A 179 1.75 5.50 -10.62
N PHE A 180 0.87 4.70 -10.00
CA PHE A 180 0.05 3.72 -10.70
C PHE A 180 -1.17 4.33 -11.40
N LEU A 181 -1.51 5.60 -11.14
CA LEU A 181 -2.51 6.35 -11.91
C LEU A 181 -1.93 7.01 -13.18
N THR A 182 -0.61 7.24 -13.22
CA THR A 182 0.05 7.92 -14.35
C THR A 182 -0.22 7.29 -15.73
N PRO A 183 -0.43 5.96 -15.89
CA PRO A 183 -0.78 5.38 -17.19
C PRO A 183 -2.11 5.87 -17.76
N LEU A 184 -3.04 6.41 -16.95
CA LEU A 184 -4.26 7.05 -17.48
C LEU A 184 -3.95 8.30 -18.32
N LEU A 185 -2.73 8.85 -18.21
CA LEU A 185 -2.27 10.00 -19.00
C LEU A 185 -1.64 9.61 -20.34
N SER A 186 -1.57 8.32 -20.69
CA SER A 186 -0.80 7.81 -21.85
C SER A 186 -1.26 8.40 -23.21
N ARG A 187 -2.55 8.69 -23.37
CA ARG A 187 -3.09 9.29 -24.60
C ARG A 187 -3.29 10.80 -24.52
N LEU A 188 -2.80 11.44 -23.45
CA LEU A 188 -2.96 12.87 -23.26
C LEU A 188 -2.27 13.67 -24.38
N ASP A 189 -1.10 13.20 -24.81
CA ASP A 189 -0.31 13.86 -25.85
C ASP A 189 -1.09 13.96 -27.16
N GLU A 190 -1.75 12.87 -27.56
CA GLU A 190 -2.58 12.84 -28.77
C GLU A 190 -3.84 13.69 -28.64
N ALA A 191 -4.47 13.68 -27.46
CA ALA A 191 -5.65 14.50 -27.19
C ALA A 191 -5.32 16.00 -27.29
N LEU A 192 -4.15 16.41 -26.80
CA LEU A 192 -3.69 17.80 -26.78
C LEU A 192 -3.04 18.27 -28.09
N GLN A 193 -2.61 17.36 -28.97
CA GLN A 193 -2.08 17.69 -30.31
C GLN A 193 -3.11 18.41 -31.20
N THR A 194 -4.40 18.37 -30.86
CA THR A 194 -5.47 19.02 -31.65
C THR A 194 -5.65 20.53 -31.42
N ASP A 195 -4.94 21.17 -30.46
CA ASP A 195 -5.10 22.61 -30.21
C ASP A 195 -3.73 23.25 -29.85
N ARG A 196 -3.04 23.85 -30.83
CA ARG A 196 -1.71 24.52 -30.70
C ARG A 196 -1.77 25.85 -29.94
N ARG A 197 -2.39 25.89 -28.76
CA ARG A 197 -2.35 27.07 -27.86
C ARG A 197 -1.81 26.64 -26.50
N THR A 198 -0.58 27.05 -26.20
CA THR A 198 0.18 26.73 -24.98
C THR A 198 -0.61 26.97 -23.70
N VAL A 199 -1.44 28.03 -23.65
CA VAL A 199 -2.27 28.36 -22.48
C VAL A 199 -3.39 27.33 -22.24
N LYS A 200 -4.05 26.85 -23.29
CA LYS A 200 -5.11 25.83 -23.17
C LYS A 200 -4.53 24.49 -22.74
N GLN A 201 -3.35 24.13 -23.26
CA GLN A 201 -2.65 22.90 -22.89
C GLN A 201 -2.24 22.93 -21.40
N LEU A 202 -1.74 24.06 -20.92
CA LEU A 202 -1.40 24.25 -19.51
C LEU A 202 -2.64 24.14 -18.62
N PHE A 203 -3.74 24.81 -18.98
CA PHE A 203 -5.00 24.74 -18.25
C PHE A 203 -5.50 23.30 -18.12
N TRP A 204 -5.58 22.56 -19.23
CA TRP A 204 -6.02 21.16 -19.21
C TRP A 204 -5.07 20.24 -18.45
N THR A 205 -3.76 20.51 -18.50
CA THR A 205 -2.78 19.77 -17.69
C THR A 205 -3.06 19.93 -16.20
N VAL A 206 -3.29 21.16 -15.73
CA VAL A 206 -3.61 21.43 -14.31
C VAL A 206 -4.93 20.77 -13.91
N VAL A 207 -5.99 20.93 -14.72
CA VAL A 207 -7.30 20.31 -14.46
C VAL A 207 -7.17 18.79 -14.35
N LEU A 208 -6.42 18.15 -15.25
CA LEU A 208 -6.25 16.71 -15.24
C LEU A 208 -5.40 16.22 -14.08
N VAL A 209 -4.37 16.95 -13.66
CA VAL A 209 -3.60 16.61 -12.45
C VAL A 209 -4.51 16.63 -11.23
N VAL A 210 -5.31 17.68 -11.06
CA VAL A 210 -6.24 17.81 -9.93
C VAL A 210 -7.30 16.70 -9.99
N CYS A 211 -7.86 16.41 -11.16
CA CYS A 211 -8.83 15.32 -11.33
C CYS A 211 -8.20 13.95 -11.07
N LEU A 212 -6.95 13.71 -11.50
CA LEU A 212 -6.31 12.42 -11.27
C LEU A 212 -5.95 12.21 -9.80
N ALA A 213 -5.56 13.27 -9.08
CA ALA A 213 -5.37 13.22 -7.64
C ALA A 213 -6.69 12.93 -6.89
N ALA A 214 -7.81 13.52 -7.33
CA ALA A 214 -9.13 13.33 -6.73
C ALA A 214 -9.84 12.05 -7.19
N PHE A 215 -9.39 11.40 -8.26
CA PHE A 215 -10.07 10.27 -8.89
C PHE A 215 -10.49 9.15 -7.92
N PRO A 216 -9.64 8.68 -6.98
CA PRO A 216 -10.04 7.66 -6.02
C PRO A 216 -11.20 8.07 -5.10
N SER A 217 -11.27 9.37 -4.76
CA SER A 217 -12.29 9.92 -3.87
C SER A 217 -13.71 9.92 -4.44
N MET A 218 -13.89 9.45 -5.68
CA MET A 218 -15.21 9.13 -6.22
C MET A 218 -15.88 7.96 -5.48
N THR A 219 -15.08 7.08 -4.85
CA THR A 219 -15.60 5.88 -4.19
C THR A 219 -14.85 5.50 -2.90
N GLU A 220 -13.71 6.13 -2.60
CA GLU A 220 -12.83 5.78 -1.48
C GLU A 220 -12.10 7.01 -0.96
N THR A 221 -12.27 7.36 0.32
CA THR A 221 -11.72 8.59 0.93
C THR A 221 -10.67 8.36 2.01
N PHE A 222 -10.43 7.12 2.47
CA PHE A 222 -9.51 6.85 3.59
C PHE A 222 -8.06 7.20 3.26
N TYR A 223 -7.66 7.15 1.98
CA TYR A 223 -6.33 7.59 1.55
C TYR A 223 -6.03 9.08 1.80
N LEU A 224 -7.06 9.90 2.07
CA LEU A 224 -6.92 11.33 2.34
C LEU A 224 -6.64 11.58 3.83
N GLY A 225 -7.15 10.70 4.70
CA GLY A 225 -6.96 10.76 6.15
C GLY A 225 -5.72 10.01 6.63
N GLY A 226 -5.36 8.90 6.00
CA GLY A 226 -4.24 8.04 6.43
C GLY A 226 -3.57 7.31 5.27
N MET A 227 -2.79 6.27 5.57
CA MET A 227 -1.98 5.56 4.57
C MET A 227 -2.40 4.10 4.38
N CYS A 228 -3.71 3.85 4.25
CA CYS A 228 -4.23 2.49 4.07
C CYS A 228 -3.72 1.86 2.76
N ALA A 229 -3.32 0.59 2.83
CA ALA A 229 -2.88 -0.17 1.67
C ALA A 229 -4.01 -0.51 0.67
N ASP A 230 -5.28 -0.38 1.07
CA ASP A 230 -6.43 -0.78 0.26
C ASP A 230 -6.50 -0.01 -1.06
N LEU A 231 -6.28 1.31 -1.05
CA LEU A 231 -6.22 2.10 -2.27
C LEU A 231 -5.00 1.76 -3.15
N VAL A 232 -3.84 1.51 -2.54
CA VAL A 232 -2.63 1.12 -3.29
C VAL A 232 -2.86 -0.20 -4.04
N MET A 233 -3.48 -1.18 -3.39
CA MET A 233 -3.91 -2.41 -4.07
C MET A 233 -4.87 -2.11 -5.21
N ALA A 234 -5.80 -1.19 -5.01
CA ALA A 234 -6.81 -0.85 -6.00
C ALA A 234 -6.23 -0.27 -7.28
N VAL A 235 -5.29 0.69 -7.16
CA VAL A 235 -4.64 1.30 -8.33
C VAL A 235 -3.68 0.33 -9.02
N ILE A 236 -2.99 -0.54 -8.28
CA ILE A 236 -2.16 -1.61 -8.86
C ILE A 236 -3.02 -2.65 -9.59
N TYR A 237 -4.13 -3.07 -8.99
CA TYR A 237 -5.08 -3.96 -9.61
C TYR A 237 -5.66 -3.34 -10.89
N GLY A 238 -6.16 -2.10 -10.82
CA GLY A 238 -6.69 -1.36 -11.96
C GLY A 238 -5.70 -1.23 -13.12
N VAL A 239 -4.44 -0.87 -12.83
CA VAL A 239 -3.41 -0.76 -13.88
C VAL A 239 -3.03 -2.12 -14.47
N ILE A 240 -3.09 -3.24 -13.73
CA ILE A 240 -2.89 -4.58 -14.31
C ILE A 240 -3.97 -4.90 -15.33
N LEU A 241 -5.25 -4.65 -14.98
CA LEU A 241 -6.36 -4.89 -15.91
C LEU A 241 -6.23 -4.02 -17.16
N MET A 242 -5.90 -2.75 -16.99
CA MET A 242 -5.70 -1.81 -18.09
C MET A 242 -4.49 -2.18 -18.96
N SER A 243 -3.40 -2.65 -18.35
CA SER A 243 -2.17 -3.07 -19.05
C SER A 243 -2.40 -4.20 -20.07
N CYS A 244 -3.44 -5.02 -19.87
CA CYS A 244 -3.84 -6.06 -20.81
C CYS A 244 -4.53 -5.51 -22.06
N LEU A 245 -5.14 -4.32 -21.97
CA LEU A 245 -5.81 -3.66 -23.09
C LEU A 245 -4.81 -3.06 -24.07
N GLU A 246 -3.79 -2.37 -23.54
CA GLU A 246 -2.71 -1.73 -24.33
C GLU A 246 -1.90 -2.77 -25.12
N ASP A 247 -1.78 -3.99 -24.59
CA ASP A 247 -1.04 -5.08 -25.24
C ASP A 247 -1.66 -5.52 -26.58
N ARG A 248 -2.99 -5.38 -26.74
CA ARG A 248 -3.70 -5.67 -27.99
C ARG A 248 -3.73 -4.51 -28.99
N ALA A 249 -3.40 -3.30 -28.54
CA ALA A 249 -3.44 -2.11 -29.38
C ALA A 249 -2.26 -2.00 -30.36
N ALA A 250 -1.26 -2.89 -30.27
CA ALA A 250 -0.21 -3.04 -31.27
C ALA A 250 -0.76 -3.83 -32.48
N PRO A 251 -1.08 -3.20 -33.61
CA PRO A 251 -1.54 -3.90 -34.78
C PRO A 251 -0.36 -4.68 -35.38
N GLY A 252 -0.49 -6.00 -35.49
CA GLY A 252 0.41 -6.83 -36.32
C GLY A 252 1.32 -7.82 -35.60
N ALA A 253 1.34 -7.91 -34.27
CA ALA A 253 2.20 -8.87 -33.57
C ALA A 253 1.80 -10.34 -33.82
N ASP A 254 0.50 -10.61 -34.01
CA ASP A 254 -0.04 -11.97 -34.21
C ASP A 254 -0.52 -12.23 -35.65
N THR A 255 -0.59 -11.20 -36.51
CA THR A 255 -1.09 -11.30 -37.89
C THR A 255 -0.04 -11.03 -38.96
N ALA A 256 1.21 -10.75 -38.59
CA ALA A 256 2.29 -10.92 -39.54
C ALA A 256 2.35 -12.42 -39.87
N ALA A 257 1.94 -12.78 -41.09
CA ALA A 257 2.52 -13.96 -41.72
C ALA A 257 4.03 -13.83 -41.51
N ALA A 258 4.62 -14.76 -40.77
CA ALA A 258 6.02 -14.72 -40.36
C ALA A 258 6.98 -14.58 -41.56
N ASP A 259 6.47 -14.82 -42.77
CA ASP A 259 7.18 -14.79 -44.03
C ASP A 259 7.30 -13.39 -44.68
N THR A 260 6.61 -12.35 -44.18
CA THR A 260 6.61 -11.00 -44.80
C THR A 260 6.91 -9.82 -43.89
N ALA A 261 7.04 -10.01 -42.56
CA ALA A 261 7.44 -8.92 -41.66
C ALA A 261 8.93 -8.60 -41.77
N THR A 262 9.28 -7.32 -41.89
CA THR A 262 10.68 -6.89 -41.80
C THR A 262 11.22 -7.19 -40.40
N ALA A 263 12.54 -7.42 -40.30
CA ALA A 263 13.20 -7.72 -39.03
C ALA A 263 12.92 -6.64 -37.95
N ASP A 264 12.78 -5.38 -38.35
CA ASP A 264 12.49 -4.26 -37.46
C ASP A 264 11.08 -4.33 -36.84
N ILE A 265 10.08 -4.76 -37.60
CA ILE A 265 8.70 -4.90 -37.10
C ILE A 265 8.63 -6.06 -36.10
N ALA A 266 9.31 -7.18 -36.41
CA ALA A 266 9.39 -8.33 -35.52
C ALA A 266 10.11 -7.99 -34.20
N ASP A 267 11.21 -7.23 -34.26
CA ASP A 267 11.93 -6.78 -33.06
C ASP A 267 11.07 -5.81 -32.22
N ALA A 268 10.40 -4.84 -32.84
CA ALA A 268 9.50 -3.92 -32.13
C ALA A 268 8.34 -4.65 -31.43
N ALA A 269 7.72 -5.62 -32.11
CA ALA A 269 6.67 -6.46 -31.52
C ALA A 269 7.20 -7.29 -30.33
N SER A 270 8.39 -7.88 -30.49
CA SER A 270 9.08 -8.61 -29.42
C SER A 270 9.36 -7.73 -28.20
N ARG A 271 9.92 -6.53 -28.41
CA ARG A 271 10.20 -5.55 -27.33
C ARG A 271 8.94 -5.15 -26.59
N SER A 272 7.86 -4.82 -27.32
CA SER A 272 6.58 -4.45 -26.70
C SER A 272 6.01 -5.61 -25.87
N ARG A 273 6.14 -6.84 -26.37
CA ARG A 273 5.70 -8.04 -25.67
C ARG A 273 6.51 -8.29 -24.39
N THR A 274 7.84 -8.16 -24.45
CA THR A 274 8.71 -8.28 -23.28
C THR A 274 8.36 -7.23 -22.22
N PHE A 275 8.18 -5.97 -22.62
CA PHE A 275 7.77 -4.90 -21.71
C PHE A 275 6.46 -5.24 -21.00
N SER A 276 5.46 -5.69 -21.77
CA SER A 276 4.14 -6.03 -21.28
C SER A 276 4.16 -7.19 -20.27
N ASN A 277 4.92 -8.25 -20.57
CA ASN A 277 5.10 -9.38 -19.67
C ASN A 277 5.82 -8.97 -18.37
N LEU A 278 6.92 -8.22 -18.50
CA LEU A 278 7.69 -7.73 -17.36
C LEU A 278 6.84 -6.86 -16.45
N ARG A 279 6.07 -5.93 -17.03
CA ARG A 279 5.18 -5.02 -16.32
C ARG A 279 4.11 -5.76 -15.53
N ILE A 280 3.36 -6.65 -16.17
CA ILE A 280 2.28 -7.39 -15.48
C ILE A 280 2.86 -8.28 -14.38
N ALA A 281 3.98 -8.97 -14.64
CA ALA A 281 4.62 -9.80 -13.63
C ALA A 281 5.02 -8.98 -12.39
N LEU A 282 5.69 -7.83 -12.59
CA LEU A 282 6.14 -6.98 -11.49
C LEU A 282 4.97 -6.37 -10.71
N TYR A 283 3.91 -5.95 -11.40
CA TYR A 283 2.71 -5.42 -10.74
C TYR A 283 2.03 -6.47 -9.88
N LEU A 284 1.87 -7.70 -10.39
CA LEU A 284 1.34 -8.83 -9.61
C LEU A 284 2.25 -9.18 -8.43
N GLY A 285 3.57 -9.20 -8.66
CA GLY A 285 4.58 -9.46 -7.64
C GLY A 285 4.53 -8.49 -6.48
N VAL A 286 4.29 -7.20 -6.75
CA VAL A 286 4.11 -6.17 -5.73
C VAL A 286 2.70 -6.21 -5.14
N LEU A 287 1.64 -6.46 -5.92
CA LEU A 287 0.26 -6.50 -5.44
C LEU A 287 0.08 -7.45 -4.25
N VAL A 288 0.68 -8.65 -4.32
CA VAL A 288 0.65 -9.61 -3.20
C VAL A 288 1.48 -9.18 -1.99
N LEU A 289 2.38 -8.22 -2.18
CA LEU A 289 3.19 -7.62 -1.13
C LEU A 289 2.59 -6.33 -0.56
N VAL A 290 1.43 -5.85 -1.01
CA VAL A 290 0.85 -4.60 -0.48
C VAL A 290 0.06 -4.84 0.82
N LYS A 291 -0.68 -5.95 0.90
CA LYS A 291 -1.49 -6.35 2.07
C LYS A 291 -1.77 -7.85 2.00
N SER A 292 -2.13 -8.47 3.12
CA SER A 292 -2.44 -9.90 3.19
C SER A 292 -3.51 -10.35 2.18
N VAL A 293 -4.58 -9.57 1.97
CA VAL A 293 -5.62 -9.88 0.96
C VAL A 293 -5.18 -9.59 -0.49
N GLY A 294 -3.97 -9.10 -0.72
CA GLY A 294 -3.42 -8.81 -2.05
C GLY A 294 -3.35 -10.04 -2.96
N PHE A 295 -3.18 -11.26 -2.39
CA PHE A 295 -3.22 -12.50 -3.18
C PHE A 295 -4.57 -12.74 -3.84
N LEU A 296 -5.68 -12.36 -3.19
CA LEU A 296 -7.03 -12.51 -3.74
C LEU A 296 -7.19 -11.62 -4.97
N TRP A 297 -6.73 -10.37 -4.88
CA TRP A 297 -6.75 -9.43 -5.99
C TRP A 297 -5.80 -9.84 -7.11
N ALA A 298 -4.64 -10.40 -6.79
CA ALA A 298 -3.74 -10.99 -7.78
C ALA A 298 -4.40 -12.19 -8.49
N ALA A 299 -5.17 -13.02 -7.79
CA ALA A 299 -5.90 -14.12 -8.41
C ALA A 299 -6.98 -13.61 -9.38
N PHE A 300 -7.78 -12.61 -8.98
CA PHE A 300 -8.74 -11.98 -9.90
C PHE A 300 -8.05 -11.34 -11.10
N ALA A 301 -6.92 -10.66 -10.90
CA ALA A 301 -6.14 -10.09 -11.99
C ALA A 301 -5.58 -11.18 -12.91
N LEU A 302 -5.10 -12.30 -12.38
CA LEU A 302 -4.61 -13.43 -13.17
C LEU A 302 -5.71 -14.06 -14.01
N VAL A 303 -6.92 -14.25 -13.48
CA VAL A 303 -8.08 -14.71 -14.28
C VAL A 303 -8.32 -13.77 -15.47
N PHE A 304 -8.25 -12.45 -15.24
CA PHE A 304 -8.38 -11.46 -16.30
C PHE A 304 -7.24 -11.56 -17.32
N VAL A 305 -5.99 -11.55 -16.87
CA VAL A 305 -4.78 -11.61 -17.71
C VAL A 305 -4.79 -12.88 -18.56
N TRP A 306 -5.05 -14.04 -17.96
CA TRP A 306 -5.10 -15.33 -18.65
C TRP A 306 -6.19 -15.36 -19.71
N PHE A 307 -7.42 -14.95 -19.37
CA PHE A 307 -8.50 -14.87 -20.35
C PHE A 307 -8.13 -13.93 -21.50
N TRP A 308 -7.66 -12.74 -21.17
CA TRP A 308 -7.39 -11.68 -22.15
C TRP A 308 -6.27 -12.07 -23.12
N ARG A 309 -5.21 -12.68 -22.62
CA ARG A 309 -4.09 -13.14 -23.44
C ARG A 309 -4.47 -14.35 -24.30
N LEU A 310 -5.10 -15.38 -23.72
CA LEU A 310 -5.43 -16.61 -24.45
C LEU A 310 -6.53 -16.44 -25.50
N HIS A 311 -7.47 -15.53 -25.28
CA HIS A 311 -8.52 -15.25 -26.26
C HIS A 311 -7.96 -14.64 -27.55
N GLY A 312 -6.88 -13.85 -27.47
CA GLY A 312 -6.27 -13.19 -28.63
C GLY A 312 -5.11 -13.96 -29.26
N ALA A 313 -4.56 -14.96 -28.59
CA ALA A 313 -3.31 -15.60 -28.99
C ALA A 313 -3.46 -16.53 -30.20
N ALA A 314 -2.63 -16.31 -31.23
CA ALA A 314 -2.47 -17.23 -32.35
C ALA A 314 -1.80 -18.55 -31.94
N ASP A 315 -0.74 -18.48 -31.11
CA ASP A 315 -0.07 -19.65 -30.52
C ASP A 315 -0.36 -19.73 -29.01
N LYS A 316 -1.40 -20.50 -28.67
CA LYS A 316 -1.80 -20.72 -27.28
C LYS A 316 -0.72 -21.40 -26.43
N LYS A 317 0.14 -22.24 -27.01
CA LYS A 317 1.16 -22.97 -26.25
C LYS A 317 2.29 -22.04 -25.81
N LYS A 318 2.75 -21.17 -26.71
CA LYS A 318 3.71 -20.10 -26.39
C LYS A 318 3.11 -19.13 -25.36
N GLU A 319 1.84 -18.77 -25.54
CA GLU A 319 1.13 -17.88 -24.63
C GLU A 319 1.05 -18.45 -23.21
N ILE A 320 0.66 -19.72 -23.05
CA ILE A 320 0.61 -20.40 -21.75
C ILE A 320 1.98 -20.36 -21.05
N ARG A 321 3.08 -20.60 -21.77
CA ARG A 321 4.43 -20.54 -21.18
C ARG A 321 4.76 -19.16 -20.63
N GLN A 322 4.40 -18.10 -21.36
CA GLN A 322 4.60 -16.72 -20.88
C GLN A 322 3.71 -16.40 -19.67
N LEU A 323 2.45 -16.82 -19.70
CA LEU A 323 1.53 -16.65 -18.58
C LEU A 323 1.99 -17.37 -17.31
N LEU A 324 2.56 -18.57 -17.44
CA LEU A 324 3.18 -19.28 -16.32
C LEU A 324 4.36 -18.49 -15.73
N CYS A 325 5.21 -17.89 -16.56
CA CYS A 325 6.30 -17.04 -16.10
C CYS A 325 5.80 -15.78 -15.37
N ILE A 326 4.73 -15.15 -15.89
CA ILE A 326 4.08 -14.00 -15.25
C ILE A 326 3.50 -14.41 -13.88
N THR A 327 2.89 -15.59 -13.81
CA THR A 327 2.25 -16.13 -12.59
C THR A 327 3.29 -16.55 -11.54
N ALA A 328 4.51 -16.89 -11.94
CA ALA A 328 5.57 -17.31 -11.01
C ALA A 328 6.00 -16.19 -10.06
N LEU A 329 6.06 -14.94 -10.52
CA LEU A 329 6.55 -13.83 -9.70
C LEU A 329 5.70 -13.55 -8.44
N PRO A 330 4.36 -13.39 -8.50
CA PRO A 330 3.55 -13.25 -7.29
C PRO A 330 3.62 -14.47 -6.36
N ALA A 331 3.80 -15.68 -6.90
CA ALA A 331 3.99 -16.87 -6.07
C ALA A 331 5.32 -16.82 -5.30
N VAL A 332 6.41 -16.38 -5.95
CA VAL A 332 7.72 -16.24 -5.32
C VAL A 332 7.74 -15.09 -4.32
N SER A 333 7.20 -13.91 -4.66
CA SER A 333 7.18 -12.76 -3.76
C SER A 333 6.28 -13.01 -2.55
N GLY A 334 5.03 -13.43 -2.76
CA GLY A 334 4.11 -13.77 -1.66
C GLY A 334 4.59 -14.97 -0.84
N GLY A 335 5.06 -16.03 -1.49
CA GLY A 335 5.55 -17.24 -0.82
C GLY A 335 6.81 -17.01 0.02
N SER A 336 7.75 -16.19 -0.47
CA SER A 336 8.94 -15.81 0.32
C SER A 336 8.57 -15.00 1.56
N TRP A 337 7.56 -14.12 1.48
CA TRP A 337 7.09 -13.36 2.64
C TRP A 337 6.46 -14.29 3.68
N MET A 338 5.58 -15.18 3.25
CA MET A 338 4.95 -16.16 4.16
C MET A 338 5.98 -17.07 4.82
N LEU A 339 6.99 -17.52 4.07
CA LEU A 339 8.09 -18.32 4.61
C LEU A 339 8.88 -17.53 5.66
N PHE A 340 9.18 -16.26 5.38
CA PHE A 340 9.86 -15.40 6.35
C PHE A 340 9.03 -15.20 7.62
N CYS A 341 7.73 -14.93 7.50
CA CYS A 341 6.83 -14.78 8.64
C CYS A 341 6.78 -16.05 9.49
N LEU A 342 6.74 -17.22 8.86
CA LEU A 342 6.80 -18.51 9.56
C LEU A 342 8.10 -18.70 10.34
N LEU A 343 9.25 -18.38 9.73
CA LEU A 343 10.58 -18.53 10.34
C LEU A 343 10.79 -17.51 11.48
N MET A 344 10.35 -16.27 11.28
CA MET A 344 10.47 -15.18 12.25
C MET A 344 9.34 -15.13 13.27
N LYS A 345 8.40 -16.08 13.23
CA LYS A 345 7.25 -16.16 14.15
C LYS A 345 6.44 -14.87 14.19
N ARG A 346 6.21 -14.30 13.00
CA ARG A 346 5.34 -13.15 12.77
C ARG A 346 3.96 -13.68 12.36
N VAL A 347 2.94 -13.44 13.19
CA VAL A 347 1.57 -13.85 12.94
C VAL A 347 0.67 -12.67 13.30
N ALA A 348 -0.18 -12.23 12.36
CA ALA A 348 -1.16 -11.21 12.70
C ALA A 348 -2.31 -11.79 13.51
N LYS A 349 -2.95 -10.94 14.32
CA LYS A 349 -4.15 -11.26 15.09
C LYS A 349 -5.25 -11.87 14.21
N LEU A 350 -5.47 -11.30 13.02
CA LEU A 350 -6.49 -11.80 12.09
C LEU A 350 -6.15 -13.19 11.53
N THR A 351 -4.87 -13.46 11.26
CA THR A 351 -4.41 -14.78 10.83
C THR A 351 -4.58 -15.81 11.96
N GLY A 352 -4.22 -15.44 13.19
CA GLY A 352 -4.47 -16.26 14.37
C GLY A 352 -5.97 -16.57 14.56
N ALA A 353 -6.82 -15.55 14.43
CA ALA A 353 -8.27 -15.71 14.50
C ALA A 353 -8.79 -16.63 13.39
N ALA A 354 -8.35 -16.44 12.14
CA ALA A 354 -8.74 -17.27 11.01
C ALA A 354 -8.32 -18.74 11.19
N VAL A 355 -7.12 -19.01 11.71
CA VAL A 355 -6.66 -20.37 12.02
C VAL A 355 -7.48 -20.99 13.15
N SER A 356 -7.72 -20.24 14.23
CA SER A 356 -8.55 -20.67 15.36
C SER A 356 -9.96 -21.05 14.89
N MET A 357 -10.55 -20.22 14.04
CA MET A 357 -11.83 -20.47 13.40
C MET A 357 -11.82 -21.69 12.47
N ALA A 358 -10.80 -21.85 11.64
CA ALA A 358 -10.65 -23.02 10.78
C ALA A 358 -10.51 -24.31 11.59
N SER A 359 -9.99 -24.23 12.82
CA SER A 359 -9.95 -25.33 13.79
C SER A 359 -11.26 -25.57 14.54
N GLY A 360 -12.33 -24.83 14.22
CA GLY A 360 -13.67 -25.00 14.80
C GLY A 360 -14.02 -24.03 15.92
N ASN A 361 -13.12 -23.13 16.33
CA ASN A 361 -13.37 -22.14 17.38
C ASN A 361 -14.04 -20.90 16.79
N LEU A 362 -15.36 -20.95 16.66
CA LEU A 362 -16.15 -19.78 16.28
C LEU A 362 -16.38 -18.86 17.48
N PRO A 363 -16.36 -17.53 17.30
CA PRO A 363 -16.68 -16.60 18.38
C PRO A 363 -18.11 -16.84 18.87
N ILE A 364 -18.28 -16.91 20.20
CA ILE A 364 -19.60 -16.97 20.83
C ILE A 364 -20.19 -15.56 20.75
N LEU A 365 -21.14 -15.37 19.84
CA LEU A 365 -21.82 -14.08 19.68
C LEU A 365 -23.07 -14.03 20.55
N LEU A 366 -23.34 -12.86 21.14
CA LEU A 366 -24.59 -12.60 21.84
C LEU A 366 -25.77 -12.82 20.90
N GLU A 367 -26.88 -13.31 21.45
CA GLU A 367 -28.11 -13.57 20.69
C GLU A 367 -28.56 -12.30 19.91
N GLY A 368 -28.91 -12.47 18.64
CA GLY A 368 -29.32 -11.37 17.76
C GLY A 368 -28.18 -10.55 17.12
N THR A 369 -26.91 -10.73 17.53
CA THR A 369 -25.77 -9.99 16.95
C THR A 369 -25.62 -10.26 15.45
N VAL A 370 -25.76 -11.52 15.03
CA VAL A 370 -25.70 -11.92 13.62
C VAL A 370 -26.77 -11.20 12.79
N GLN A 371 -28.01 -11.14 13.30
CA GLN A 371 -29.10 -10.46 12.60
C GLN A 371 -28.84 -8.95 12.47
N LYS A 372 -28.30 -8.32 13.51
CA LYS A 372 -27.91 -6.91 13.47
C LYS A 372 -26.81 -6.66 12.44
N LEU A 373 -25.76 -7.48 12.42
CA LEU A 373 -24.68 -7.38 11.43
C LEU A 373 -25.20 -7.56 10.00
N LEU A 374 -26.05 -8.55 9.75
CA LEU A 374 -26.68 -8.76 8.44
C LEU A 374 -27.52 -7.56 8.01
N HIS A 375 -28.31 -7.00 8.92
CA HIS A 375 -29.14 -5.84 8.64
C HIS A 375 -28.29 -4.60 8.34
N ALA A 376 -27.30 -4.31 9.19
CA ALA A 376 -26.37 -3.19 9.00
C ALA A 376 -25.60 -3.32 7.68
N TYR A 377 -25.16 -4.54 7.32
CA TYR A 377 -24.50 -4.81 6.05
C TYR A 377 -25.42 -4.58 4.86
N ALA A 378 -26.64 -5.12 4.89
CA ALA A 378 -27.61 -4.95 3.82
C ALA A 378 -27.99 -3.47 3.61
N GLU A 379 -28.22 -2.73 4.71
CA GLU A 379 -28.52 -1.31 4.66
C GLU A 379 -27.33 -0.50 4.12
N ALA A 380 -26.11 -0.75 4.62
CA ALA A 380 -24.92 -0.07 4.15
C ALA A 380 -24.63 -0.35 2.67
N PHE A 381 -24.77 -1.61 2.24
CA PHE A 381 -24.51 -2.01 0.87
C PHE A 381 -25.53 -1.45 -0.13
N ALA A 382 -26.82 -1.47 0.22
CA ALA A 382 -27.90 -1.15 -0.72
C ALA A 382 -28.36 0.31 -0.63
N ALA A 383 -28.46 0.88 0.57
CA ALA A 383 -29.21 2.11 0.83
C ALA A 383 -28.34 3.31 1.25
N ARG A 384 -27.17 3.08 1.87
CA ARG A 384 -26.25 4.16 2.26
C ARG A 384 -25.35 4.56 1.09
N ALA A 385 -25.13 5.86 0.92
CA ALA A 385 -24.13 6.35 -0.02
C ALA A 385 -22.73 5.93 0.43
N LEU A 386 -21.84 5.66 -0.53
CA LEU A 386 -20.40 5.61 -0.29
C LEU A 386 -19.95 6.96 0.30
N HIS A 387 -18.94 6.93 1.16
CA HIS A 387 -18.50 8.01 2.05
C HIS A 387 -19.31 8.11 3.34
N ARG A 388 -18.64 7.83 4.46
CA ARG A 388 -19.23 7.89 5.81
C ARG A 388 -19.80 9.28 6.17
N ASP A 389 -19.20 10.34 5.65
CA ASP A 389 -19.62 11.74 5.85
C ASP A 389 -20.84 12.13 4.99
N GLY A 390 -21.25 11.27 4.04
CA GLY A 390 -22.39 11.49 3.17
C GLY A 390 -22.19 12.60 2.12
N PHE A 391 -21.00 13.19 2.03
CA PHE A 391 -20.75 14.33 1.14
C PHE A 391 -20.17 13.87 -0.21
N SER A 392 -21.06 13.59 -1.15
CA SER A 392 -20.76 13.65 -2.59
C SER A 392 -21.94 14.32 -3.27
N TRP A 393 -21.68 15.10 -4.33
CA TRP A 393 -22.77 15.76 -5.07
C TRP A 393 -23.77 14.74 -5.66
N ILE A 394 -23.33 13.49 -5.82
CA ILE A 394 -24.14 12.34 -6.24
C ILE A 394 -23.84 11.17 -5.29
N GLY A 395 -24.65 10.99 -4.25
CA GLY A 395 -24.52 9.85 -3.34
C GLY A 395 -24.87 8.52 -4.02
N VAL A 396 -23.90 7.61 -4.12
CA VAL A 396 -24.07 6.30 -4.76
C VAL A 396 -23.76 5.19 -3.75
N SER A 397 -24.68 4.25 -3.53
CA SER A 397 -24.41 3.07 -2.70
C SER A 397 -23.51 2.05 -3.39
N ALA A 398 -22.92 1.12 -2.65
CA ALA A 398 -22.10 0.06 -3.23
C ALA A 398 -22.86 -0.76 -4.30
N LEU A 399 -24.15 -1.07 -4.03
CA LEU A 399 -25.04 -1.72 -5.00
C LEU A 399 -25.31 -0.85 -6.22
N ALA A 400 -25.60 0.44 -6.04
CA ALA A 400 -25.85 1.35 -7.16
C ALA A 400 -24.60 1.50 -8.04
N LEU A 401 -23.41 1.58 -7.45
CA LEU A 401 -22.14 1.62 -8.17
C LEU A 401 -21.89 0.35 -8.98
N PHE A 402 -22.22 -0.81 -8.40
CA PHE A 402 -22.15 -2.09 -9.12
C PHE A 402 -23.05 -2.09 -10.36
N VAL A 403 -24.28 -1.57 -10.25
CA VAL A 403 -25.19 -1.41 -11.40
C VAL A 403 -24.62 -0.41 -12.42
N ILE A 404 -24.04 0.69 -11.98
CA ILE A 404 -23.38 1.69 -12.85
C ILE A 404 -22.26 1.05 -13.65
N PHE A 405 -21.47 0.12 -13.08
CA PHE A 405 -20.44 -0.60 -13.85
C PHE A 405 -21.03 -1.43 -14.99
N LEU A 406 -22.14 -2.12 -14.75
CA LEU A 406 -22.82 -2.91 -15.79
C LEU A 406 -23.41 -2.03 -16.89
N ILE A 407 -24.00 -0.89 -16.52
CA ILE A 407 -24.46 0.13 -17.47
C ILE A 407 -23.28 0.68 -18.27
N GLY A 408 -22.14 0.96 -17.62
CA GLY A 408 -20.91 1.41 -18.25
C GLY A 408 -20.40 0.42 -19.29
N ILE A 409 -20.35 -0.88 -18.98
CA ILE A 409 -19.98 -1.93 -19.94
C ILE A 409 -20.95 -1.97 -21.12
N ALA A 410 -22.27 -1.92 -20.85
CA ALA A 410 -23.29 -1.89 -21.89
C ALA A 410 -23.11 -0.68 -22.83
N TRP A 411 -22.81 0.48 -22.24
CA TRP A 411 -22.60 1.73 -22.96
C TRP A 411 -21.32 1.68 -23.81
N LEU A 412 -20.19 1.22 -23.26
CA LEU A 412 -18.93 1.04 -24.01
C LEU A 412 -19.12 0.13 -25.22
N TYR A 413 -19.88 -0.96 -25.07
CA TYR A 413 -20.23 -1.84 -26.18
C TYR A 413 -21.12 -1.15 -27.22
N ARG A 414 -22.16 -0.42 -26.81
CA ARG A 414 -23.01 0.37 -27.74
C ARG A 414 -22.20 1.42 -28.51
N ARG A 415 -21.15 1.97 -27.91
CA ARG A 415 -20.21 2.90 -28.54
C ARG A 415 -19.15 2.21 -29.42
N LYS A 416 -19.23 0.88 -29.59
CA LYS A 416 -18.28 0.05 -30.35
C LYS A 416 -16.83 0.12 -29.82
N LEU A 417 -16.66 0.45 -28.54
CA LEU A 417 -15.36 0.45 -27.87
C LEU A 417 -14.97 -0.93 -27.33
N LEU A 418 -15.95 -1.84 -27.23
CA LEU A 418 -15.77 -3.24 -26.86
C LEU A 418 -16.25 -4.16 -27.97
N THR A 419 -15.54 -5.26 -28.17
CA THR A 419 -16.03 -6.38 -28.99
C THR A 419 -17.12 -7.16 -28.24
N LYS A 420 -17.87 -7.99 -28.98
CA LYS A 420 -18.90 -8.87 -28.40
C LYS A 420 -18.34 -9.77 -27.29
N THR A 421 -17.14 -10.31 -27.50
CA THR A 421 -16.48 -11.20 -26.54
C THR A 421 -15.97 -10.46 -25.32
N GLU A 422 -15.29 -9.32 -25.50
CA GLU A 422 -14.82 -8.50 -24.37
C GLU A 422 -15.99 -8.06 -23.49
N ARG A 423 -17.09 -7.61 -24.11
CA ARG A 423 -18.32 -7.29 -23.40
C ARG A 423 -18.87 -8.48 -22.61
N ASN A 424 -18.98 -9.66 -23.23
CA ASN A 424 -19.46 -10.86 -22.54
C ASN A 424 -18.60 -11.22 -21.34
N PHE A 425 -17.29 -11.18 -21.53
CA PHE A 425 -16.35 -11.45 -20.47
C PHE A 425 -16.50 -10.45 -19.31
N LEU A 426 -16.55 -9.14 -19.59
CA LEU A 426 -16.74 -8.13 -18.56
C LEU A 426 -18.08 -8.26 -17.82
N PHE A 427 -19.16 -8.64 -18.52
CA PHE A 427 -20.46 -8.93 -17.90
C PHE A 427 -20.48 -10.17 -17.00
N VAL A 428 -19.47 -11.04 -17.08
CA VAL A 428 -19.30 -12.16 -16.16
C VAL A 428 -18.29 -11.80 -15.08
N TYR A 429 -17.14 -11.28 -15.49
CA TYR A 429 -16.00 -10.97 -14.63
C TYR A 429 -16.34 -9.93 -13.56
N VAL A 430 -16.93 -8.79 -13.93
CA VAL A 430 -17.23 -7.72 -12.97
C VAL A 430 -18.28 -8.18 -11.95
N PRO A 431 -19.40 -8.81 -12.35
CA PRO A 431 -20.33 -9.35 -11.36
C PRO A 431 -19.74 -10.44 -10.47
N LEU A 432 -19.01 -11.39 -11.06
CA LEU A 432 -18.45 -12.50 -10.30
C LEU A 432 -17.43 -12.02 -9.26
N THR A 433 -16.49 -11.16 -9.66
CA THR A 433 -15.49 -10.60 -8.74
C THR A 433 -16.14 -9.78 -7.62
N GLY A 434 -17.12 -8.94 -7.95
CA GLY A 434 -17.83 -8.16 -6.93
C GLY A 434 -18.66 -9.03 -5.98
N ILE A 435 -19.46 -9.99 -6.49
CA ILE A 435 -20.27 -10.90 -5.64
C ILE A 435 -19.37 -11.72 -4.72
N VAL A 436 -18.31 -12.32 -5.27
CA VAL A 436 -17.37 -13.12 -4.47
C VAL A 436 -16.71 -12.25 -3.40
N PHE A 437 -16.23 -11.06 -3.75
CA PHE A 437 -15.55 -10.19 -2.80
C PHE A 437 -16.49 -9.65 -1.71
N TYR A 438 -17.66 -9.12 -2.07
CA TYR A 438 -18.64 -8.66 -1.07
C TYR A 438 -19.16 -9.82 -0.21
N GLY A 439 -19.21 -11.05 -0.74
CA GLY A 439 -19.48 -12.25 0.05
C GLY A 439 -18.38 -12.52 1.09
N ILE A 440 -17.10 -12.45 0.69
CA ILE A 440 -15.96 -12.59 1.61
C ILE A 440 -15.98 -11.47 2.68
N ASN A 441 -16.28 -10.24 2.27
CA ASN A 441 -16.37 -9.09 3.17
C ASN A 441 -17.49 -9.29 4.21
N LEU A 442 -18.67 -9.73 3.78
CA LEU A 442 -19.77 -10.08 4.68
C LEU A 442 -19.37 -11.19 5.66
N VAL A 443 -18.81 -12.29 5.16
CA VAL A 443 -18.35 -13.39 6.01
C VAL A 443 -17.33 -12.90 7.04
N SER A 444 -16.42 -12.01 6.65
CA SER A 444 -15.43 -11.42 7.57
C SER A 444 -16.10 -10.65 8.71
N HIS A 445 -17.21 -9.94 8.46
CA HIS A 445 -17.96 -9.26 9.53
C HIS A 445 -18.73 -10.22 10.43
N LEU A 446 -19.23 -11.32 9.89
CA LEU A 446 -19.90 -12.37 10.67
C LEU A 446 -18.94 -13.22 11.50
N THR A 447 -17.63 -13.03 11.32
CA THR A 447 -16.61 -13.89 11.88
C THR A 447 -15.52 -13.09 12.59
N ILE A 448 -14.56 -12.58 11.83
CA ILE A 448 -13.35 -11.90 12.30
C ILE A 448 -13.72 -10.59 13.02
N PHE A 449 -14.62 -9.80 12.45
CA PHE A 449 -15.04 -8.51 13.02
C PHE A 449 -16.32 -8.60 13.86
N ALA A 450 -16.79 -9.81 14.18
CA ALA A 450 -18.09 -9.98 14.82
C ALA A 450 -18.16 -9.42 16.26
N THR A 451 -17.00 -9.18 16.87
CA THR A 451 -16.88 -8.57 18.21
C THR A 451 -16.74 -7.05 18.17
N GLU A 452 -16.61 -6.46 16.97
CA GLU A 452 -16.42 -5.02 16.77
C GLU A 452 -17.78 -4.32 16.68
N THR A 453 -18.19 -3.70 17.78
CA THR A 453 -19.54 -3.15 17.95
C THR A 453 -19.88 -2.02 17.00
N GLN A 454 -18.88 -1.31 16.46
CA GLN A 454 -19.10 -0.24 15.49
C GLN A 454 -19.75 -0.74 14.18
N TYR A 455 -19.61 -2.03 13.85
CA TYR A 455 -20.21 -2.63 12.65
C TYR A 455 -21.65 -3.09 12.85
N LEU A 456 -22.20 -2.98 14.07
CA LEU A 456 -23.62 -3.19 14.31
C LEU A 456 -24.48 -2.05 13.74
N GLU A 457 -23.87 -0.94 13.38
CA GLU A 457 -24.52 0.21 12.75
C GLU A 457 -24.12 0.35 11.28
N ALA A 458 -25.07 0.72 10.43
CA ALA A 458 -24.84 0.92 9.00
C ALA A 458 -23.75 1.98 8.72
N THR A 459 -23.60 2.97 9.59
CA THR A 459 -22.58 4.04 9.47
C THR A 459 -21.15 3.52 9.70
N GLY A 460 -20.94 2.62 10.65
CA GLY A 460 -19.63 1.98 10.81
C GLY A 460 -19.38 0.93 9.72
N MET A 461 -20.44 0.24 9.30
CA MET A 461 -20.37 -0.76 8.23
C MET A 461 -20.01 -0.13 6.86
N ILE A 462 -20.54 1.05 6.51
CA ILE A 462 -20.22 1.70 5.24
C ILE A 462 -18.74 2.09 5.15
N ALA A 463 -18.12 2.51 6.26
CA ALA A 463 -16.68 2.78 6.33
C ALA A 463 -15.85 1.53 5.99
N SER A 464 -16.29 0.36 6.46
CA SER A 464 -15.67 -0.93 6.13
C SER A 464 -15.85 -1.30 4.66
N ILE A 465 -17.08 -1.19 4.15
CA ILE A 465 -17.42 -1.47 2.75
C ILE A 465 -16.63 -0.57 1.80
N GLU A 466 -16.62 0.75 2.02
CA GLU A 466 -15.89 1.74 1.22
C GLU A 466 -14.41 1.37 1.12
N ARG A 467 -13.75 1.20 2.28
CA ARG A 467 -12.31 0.96 2.37
C ARG A 467 -11.91 -0.38 1.77
N TYR A 468 -12.50 -1.48 2.24
CA TYR A 468 -12.04 -2.82 1.85
C TYR A 468 -12.44 -3.17 0.42
N SER A 469 -13.49 -2.55 -0.13
CA SER A 469 -13.94 -2.78 -1.50
C SER A 469 -13.26 -1.87 -2.52
N ALA A 470 -12.35 -0.99 -2.09
CA ALA A 470 -11.60 -0.09 -2.95
C ALA A 470 -10.98 -0.79 -4.17
N PRO A 471 -10.37 -1.99 -4.07
CA PRO A 471 -9.83 -2.63 -5.26
C PRO A 471 -10.89 -3.08 -6.26
N PHE A 472 -12.09 -3.44 -5.80
CA PHE A 472 -13.22 -3.65 -6.70
C PHE A 472 -13.68 -2.34 -7.33
N THR A 473 -13.96 -1.32 -6.52
CA THR A 473 -14.61 -0.08 -6.95
C THR A 473 -13.67 0.80 -7.77
N VAL A 474 -12.56 1.26 -7.18
CA VAL A 474 -11.54 2.09 -7.85
C VAL A 474 -10.86 1.31 -8.97
N GLY A 475 -10.58 0.02 -8.79
CA GLY A 475 -9.98 -0.81 -9.83
C GLY A 475 -10.88 -1.00 -11.06
N THR A 476 -12.19 -1.21 -10.85
CA THR A 476 -13.15 -1.30 -11.97
C THR A 476 -13.37 0.06 -12.62
N LEU A 477 -13.45 1.15 -11.86
CA LEU A 477 -13.46 2.51 -12.40
C LEU A 477 -12.24 2.77 -13.28
N TYR A 478 -11.05 2.43 -12.77
CA TYR A 478 -9.80 2.55 -13.53
C TYR A 478 -9.91 1.78 -14.85
N LEU A 479 -10.37 0.53 -14.83
CA LEU A 479 -10.54 -0.27 -16.05
C LEU A 479 -11.50 0.38 -17.04
N LEU A 480 -12.69 0.81 -16.61
CA LEU A 480 -13.71 1.37 -17.49
C LEU A 480 -13.27 2.70 -18.10
N PHE A 481 -12.66 3.59 -17.30
CA PHE A 481 -12.07 4.83 -17.80
C PHE A 481 -10.87 4.55 -18.70
N GLY A 482 -10.02 3.58 -18.36
CA GLY A 482 -8.91 3.15 -19.18
C GLY A 482 -9.35 2.70 -20.58
N ILE A 483 -10.39 1.85 -20.67
CA ILE A 483 -10.99 1.43 -21.96
C ILE A 483 -11.48 2.65 -22.75
N PHE A 484 -12.15 3.58 -22.07
CA PHE A 484 -12.73 4.76 -22.69
C PHE A 484 -11.65 5.71 -23.22
N LEU A 485 -10.62 6.01 -22.43
CA LEU A 485 -9.49 6.86 -22.82
C LEU A 485 -8.69 6.24 -23.97
N GLU A 486 -8.45 4.92 -23.91
CA GLU A 486 -7.59 4.24 -24.88
C GLU A 486 -8.25 4.09 -26.25
N ARG A 487 -9.57 3.82 -26.27
CA ARG A 487 -10.29 3.42 -27.50
C ARG A 487 -11.23 4.49 -28.03
N SER A 488 -11.59 5.51 -27.26
CA SER A 488 -12.53 6.54 -27.72
C SER A 488 -11.81 7.70 -28.40
N PRO A 489 -12.16 8.05 -29.65
CA PRO A 489 -11.58 9.23 -30.29
C PRO A 489 -12.15 10.54 -29.69
N ARG A 490 -13.49 10.66 -29.58
CA ARG A 490 -14.21 11.76 -28.90
C ARG A 490 -15.62 11.32 -28.48
N LEU A 491 -16.09 11.80 -27.34
CA LEU A 491 -17.47 11.66 -26.89
C LEU A 491 -18.38 12.61 -27.69
N TRP A 492 -19.46 12.05 -28.26
CA TRP A 492 -20.40 12.75 -29.16
C TRP A 492 -19.73 13.57 -30.28
N GLY A 493 -18.52 13.17 -30.71
CA GLY A 493 -17.75 13.87 -31.74
C GLY A 493 -17.13 15.21 -31.32
N LYS A 494 -17.39 15.70 -30.10
CA LYS A 494 -17.00 17.05 -29.65
C LYS A 494 -16.15 17.06 -28.39
N ILE A 495 -16.45 16.18 -27.43
CA ILE A 495 -15.83 16.21 -26.10
C ILE A 495 -14.65 15.22 -26.09
N SER A 496 -13.48 15.71 -25.69
CA SER A 496 -12.30 14.86 -25.46
C SER A 496 -12.60 13.80 -24.39
N PRO A 497 -12.12 12.55 -24.52
CA PRO A 497 -12.25 11.54 -23.46
C PRO A 497 -11.73 12.03 -22.11
N TYR A 498 -10.65 12.82 -22.11
CA TYR A 498 -10.09 13.45 -20.92
C TYR A 498 -11.00 14.52 -20.30
N ALA A 499 -11.73 15.28 -21.12
CA ALA A 499 -12.72 16.24 -20.62
C ALA A 499 -13.93 15.53 -19.98
N ALA A 500 -14.32 14.37 -20.51
CA ALA A 500 -15.38 13.55 -19.91
C ALA A 500 -14.93 12.89 -18.60
N LEU A 501 -13.68 12.41 -18.52
CA LEU A 501 -13.09 11.96 -17.25
C LEU A 501 -13.07 13.10 -16.23
N ALA A 502 -12.54 14.27 -16.60
CA ALA A 502 -12.48 15.43 -15.71
C ALA A 502 -13.88 15.82 -15.21
N ALA A 503 -14.89 15.85 -16.09
CA ALA A 503 -16.27 16.13 -15.70
C ALA A 503 -16.82 15.08 -14.71
N ALA A 504 -16.55 13.79 -14.94
CA ALA A 504 -16.99 12.73 -14.03
C ALA A 504 -16.34 12.86 -12.65
N VAL A 505 -15.04 13.14 -12.57
CA VAL A 505 -14.35 13.37 -11.29
C VAL A 505 -14.87 14.64 -10.61
N LEU A 506 -14.99 15.75 -11.34
CA LEU A 506 -15.50 17.02 -10.79
C LEU A 506 -16.90 16.88 -10.17
N LEU A 507 -17.75 16.02 -10.74
CA LEU A 507 -19.10 15.78 -10.24
C LEU A 507 -19.18 14.75 -9.10
N CYS A 508 -18.27 13.77 -9.04
CA CYS A 508 -18.42 12.62 -8.15
C CYS A 508 -17.38 12.55 -7.03
N ALA A 509 -16.24 13.22 -7.15
CA ALA A 509 -15.22 13.22 -6.11
C ALA A 509 -15.69 13.92 -4.83
N ASN A 510 -15.30 13.40 -3.67
CA ASN A 510 -15.47 14.09 -2.39
C ASN A 510 -14.41 15.20 -2.26
N TRP A 511 -14.71 16.38 -2.82
CA TRP A 511 -13.82 17.54 -2.81
C TRP A 511 -13.53 18.08 -1.40
N GLY A 512 -14.45 17.88 -0.44
CA GLY A 512 -14.24 18.23 0.96
C GLY A 512 -13.10 17.40 1.54
N ALA A 513 -13.21 16.08 1.45
CA ALA A 513 -12.16 15.16 1.86
C ALA A 513 -10.84 15.41 1.10
N VAL A 514 -10.89 15.70 -0.20
CA VAL A 514 -9.68 16.01 -0.99
C VAL A 514 -8.99 17.26 -0.49
N TYR A 515 -9.74 18.33 -0.24
CA TYR A 515 -9.21 19.56 0.34
C TYR A 515 -8.61 19.29 1.72
N ASP A 516 -9.38 18.67 2.63
CA ASP A 516 -8.94 18.35 3.99
C ASP A 516 -7.68 17.47 3.99
N GLY A 517 -7.66 16.45 3.15
CA GLY A 517 -6.54 15.52 3.04
C GLY A 517 -5.29 16.14 2.43
N MET A 518 -5.40 16.99 1.41
CA MET A 518 -4.22 17.51 0.70
C MET A 518 -3.72 18.85 1.23
N ILE A 519 -4.60 19.69 1.75
CA ILE A 519 -4.28 21.08 2.13
C ILE A 519 -4.78 21.40 3.54
N GLY A 520 -6.07 21.18 3.80
CA GLY A 520 -6.79 21.61 4.99
C GLY A 520 -6.24 21.05 6.30
N TYR A 521 -5.66 19.84 6.30
CA TYR A 521 -5.05 19.24 7.49
C TYR A 521 -4.01 20.14 8.17
N ARG A 522 -3.35 21.03 7.42
CA ARG A 522 -2.36 21.97 7.98
C ARG A 522 -2.96 22.92 9.02
N GLN A 523 -4.26 23.19 8.95
CA GLN A 523 -4.96 24.03 9.92
C GLN A 523 -5.18 23.34 11.26
N ARG A 524 -5.11 22.00 11.29
CA ARG A 524 -5.34 21.18 12.49
C ARG A 524 -4.06 20.53 13.01
N LEU A 525 -2.90 20.83 12.42
CA LEU A 525 -1.65 20.12 12.72
C LEU A 525 -1.24 20.26 14.19
N ASP A 526 -1.36 21.47 14.76
CA ASP A 526 -1.02 21.72 16.16
C ASP A 526 -2.00 21.00 17.11
N ASP A 527 -3.30 21.03 16.79
CA ASP A 527 -4.33 20.32 17.55
C ASP A 527 -4.12 18.79 17.50
N ASP A 528 -3.77 18.25 16.32
CA ASP A 528 -3.48 16.83 16.11
C ASP A 528 -2.22 16.39 16.86
N LEU A 529 -1.17 17.21 16.87
CA LEU A 529 0.05 16.98 17.66
C LEU A 529 -0.24 17.00 19.16
N GLN A 530 -1.03 17.96 19.63
CA GLN A 530 -1.43 18.05 21.02
C GLN A 530 -2.29 16.84 21.43
N ALA A 531 -3.26 16.46 20.59
CA ALA A 531 -4.10 15.28 20.81
C ALA A 531 -3.25 14.00 20.89
N ARG A 532 -2.22 13.87 20.04
CA ARG A 532 -1.27 12.76 20.09
C ARG A 532 -0.44 12.77 21.38
N SER A 533 0.07 13.93 21.79
CA SER A 533 0.81 14.08 23.04
C SER A 533 -0.04 13.66 24.25
N ASN A 534 -1.32 14.02 24.26
CA ASN A 534 -2.25 13.66 25.34
C ASN A 534 -2.55 12.15 25.45
N MET A 535 -2.14 11.34 24.46
CA MET A 535 -2.26 9.88 24.50
C MET A 535 -1.10 9.21 25.25
N ILE A 536 0.00 9.93 25.47
CA ILE A 536 1.16 9.47 26.23
C ILE A 536 1.03 10.02 27.65
N THR A 537 1.05 9.13 28.66
CA THR A 537 1.04 9.52 30.07
C THR A 537 2.46 9.72 30.59
N GLU A 538 2.64 10.43 31.71
CA GLU A 538 3.94 10.61 32.36
C GLU A 538 4.69 9.28 32.60
N ALA A 539 3.99 8.25 33.11
CA ALA A 539 4.56 6.90 33.27
C ALA A 539 5.04 6.29 31.94
N SER A 540 4.31 6.55 30.85
CA SER A 540 4.69 6.10 29.51
C SER A 540 5.88 6.90 28.96
N GLU A 541 5.99 8.18 29.29
CA GLU A 541 7.16 9.02 28.93
C GLU A 541 8.43 8.48 29.61
N GLU A 542 8.37 8.16 30.91
CA GLU A 542 9.49 7.53 31.63
C GLU A 542 9.93 6.20 30.99
N PHE A 543 8.95 5.37 30.59
CA PHE A 543 9.23 4.13 29.85
C PHE A 543 9.92 4.42 28.51
N LEU A 544 9.37 5.33 27.70
CA LEU A 544 9.92 5.70 26.39
C LEU A 544 11.33 6.28 26.51
N GLU A 545 11.60 7.11 27.52
CA GLU A 545 12.93 7.64 27.80
C GLU A 545 13.93 6.51 28.08
N LYS A 546 13.55 5.51 28.90
CA LYS A 546 14.39 4.35 29.17
C LYS A 546 14.65 3.51 27.92
N MET A 547 13.64 3.32 27.07
CA MET A 547 13.79 2.58 25.81
C MET A 547 14.72 3.30 24.84
N SER A 548 14.68 4.65 24.80
CA SER A 548 15.54 5.45 23.93
C SER A 548 17.04 5.33 24.25
N LYS A 549 17.39 4.88 25.47
CA LYS A 549 18.76 4.67 25.94
C LYS A 549 19.28 3.25 25.71
N GLN A 550 18.46 2.35 25.15
CA GLN A 550 18.84 0.96 24.89
C GLN A 550 19.39 0.81 23.47
N ASP A 551 20.41 -0.03 23.33
CA ASP A 551 20.82 -0.52 22.01
C ASP A 551 19.82 -1.58 21.54
N VAL A 552 19.11 -1.28 20.45
CA VAL A 552 18.06 -2.13 19.92
C VAL A 552 18.62 -3.14 18.91
N ASP A 553 19.91 -3.10 18.54
CA ASP A 553 20.60 -3.92 17.51
C ASP A 553 19.64 -4.56 16.49
N SER A 554 19.29 -5.84 16.67
CA SER A 554 18.48 -6.66 15.76
C SER A 554 17.00 -6.73 16.08
N GLY A 555 16.59 -6.04 17.12
CA GLY A 555 15.24 -5.93 17.62
C GLY A 555 15.20 -6.22 19.13
N MET A 556 14.42 -5.42 19.84
CA MET A 556 14.16 -5.57 21.27
C MET A 556 12.68 -5.84 21.46
N ARG A 557 12.32 -6.82 22.31
CA ARG A 557 10.93 -7.07 22.69
C ARG A 557 10.77 -6.95 24.20
N VAL A 558 9.83 -6.11 24.62
CA VAL A 558 9.57 -5.76 26.02
C VAL A 558 8.15 -6.15 26.40
N LEU A 559 8.01 -6.86 27.50
CA LEU A 559 6.74 -7.00 28.21
C LEU A 559 6.61 -5.81 29.16
N TYR A 560 5.72 -4.88 28.82
CA TYR A 560 5.37 -3.72 29.62
C TYR A 560 4.15 -4.03 30.49
N LEU A 561 4.39 -4.26 31.78
CA LEU A 561 3.38 -4.50 32.79
C LEU A 561 2.84 -3.18 33.35
N LYS A 562 1.51 -3.07 33.40
CA LYS A 562 0.77 -1.92 33.92
C LYS A 562 -0.31 -2.40 34.88
N ASN A 563 -0.96 -1.50 35.59
CA ASN A 563 -2.22 -1.83 36.26
C ASN A 563 -3.22 -2.40 35.24
N ALA A 564 -3.98 -3.43 35.62
CA ALA A 564 -4.97 -4.08 34.75
C ALA A 564 -5.92 -3.10 34.03
N GLN A 565 -6.36 -2.02 34.68
CA GLN A 565 -7.22 -1.01 34.05
C GLN A 565 -6.50 -0.21 32.96
N ASP A 566 -5.24 0.15 33.18
CA ASP A 566 -4.42 0.89 32.21
C ASP A 566 -3.91 0.00 31.08
N ALA A 567 -3.67 -1.28 31.35
CA ALA A 567 -3.35 -2.27 30.33
C ALA A 567 -4.52 -2.44 29.33
N ALA A 568 -5.76 -2.28 29.78
CA ALA A 568 -6.96 -2.36 28.92
C ALA A 568 -7.14 -1.14 27.98
N GLN A 569 -6.35 -0.06 28.14
CA GLN A 569 -6.40 1.14 27.28
C GLN A 569 -5.66 0.92 25.94
N TRP A 570 -6.15 -0.02 25.13
CA TRP A 570 -5.52 -0.46 23.87
C TRP A 570 -5.23 0.67 22.87
N VAL A 571 -6.05 1.72 22.84
CA VAL A 571 -5.82 2.90 21.99
C VAL A 571 -4.50 3.57 22.38
N ARG A 572 -4.30 3.89 23.67
CA ARG A 572 -3.08 4.54 24.18
C ARG A 572 -1.85 3.65 24.00
N ASN A 573 -2.00 2.35 24.24
CA ASN A 573 -0.93 1.37 23.99
C ASN A 573 -0.42 1.43 22.54
N THR A 574 -1.30 1.73 21.58
CA THR A 574 -0.91 1.90 20.16
C THR A 574 0.01 3.11 19.96
N TYR A 575 -0.28 4.23 20.62
CA TYR A 575 0.57 5.43 20.58
C TYR A 575 1.93 5.16 21.22
N ILE A 576 1.96 4.48 22.37
CA ILE A 576 3.20 4.09 23.05
C ILE A 576 4.05 3.17 22.15
N SER A 577 3.45 2.17 21.49
CA SER A 577 4.15 1.29 20.55
C SER A 577 4.72 2.04 19.34
N PHE A 578 3.98 3.00 18.79
CA PHE A 578 4.49 3.85 17.70
C PHE A 578 5.71 4.66 18.14
N GLU A 579 5.66 5.26 19.34
CA GLU A 579 6.77 6.04 19.86
C GLU A 579 7.99 5.18 20.22
N ALA A 580 7.77 3.98 20.77
CA ALA A 580 8.81 3.02 21.14
C ALA A 580 9.49 2.34 19.93
N SER A 581 8.86 2.31 18.76
CA SER A 581 9.41 1.67 17.55
C SER A 581 10.84 2.17 17.25
N PRO A 582 11.84 1.27 17.08
CA PRO A 582 11.72 -0.14 16.69
C PRO A 582 11.49 -1.16 17.82
N VAL A 583 11.37 -0.75 19.09
CA VAL A 583 11.10 -1.68 20.19
C VAL A 583 9.70 -2.28 20.04
N SER A 584 9.62 -3.62 20.09
CA SER A 584 8.37 -4.36 20.11
C SER A 584 7.82 -4.39 21.53
N VAL A 585 6.72 -3.70 21.77
CA VAL A 585 6.09 -3.61 23.09
C VAL A 585 4.87 -4.51 23.15
N LEU A 586 4.80 -5.33 24.19
CA LEU A 586 3.62 -6.07 24.58
C LEU A 586 3.13 -5.55 25.92
N PHE A 587 1.82 -5.35 26.05
CA PHE A 587 1.23 -4.83 27.27
C PHE A 587 0.60 -5.96 28.08
N GLY A 588 0.89 -6.01 29.37
CA GLY A 588 0.30 -6.94 30.33
C GLY A 588 -0.32 -6.18 31.50
N GLY A 589 -1.41 -6.71 32.05
CA GLY A 589 -2.08 -6.15 33.23
C GLY A 589 -1.76 -6.96 34.48
N ILE A 590 -1.38 -6.29 35.56
CA ILE A 590 -1.28 -6.86 36.91
C ILE A 590 -2.20 -6.12 37.87
N GLY A 591 -2.73 -6.84 38.86
CA GLY A 591 -3.62 -6.31 39.90
C GLY A 591 -3.67 -7.25 41.10
N GLU A 592 -4.51 -6.94 42.09
CA GLU A 592 -4.59 -7.66 43.38
C GLU A 592 -4.84 -9.17 43.22
N ASP A 593 -5.65 -9.57 42.24
CA ASP A 593 -5.97 -10.98 41.96
C ASP A 593 -4.90 -11.71 41.13
N THR A 594 -3.82 -11.02 40.76
CA THR A 594 -2.75 -11.61 39.94
C THR A 594 -1.82 -12.44 40.81
N THR A 595 -1.41 -13.62 40.31
CA THR A 595 -0.47 -14.52 40.98
C THR A 595 0.89 -14.52 40.28
N SER A 596 1.96 -14.89 40.99
CA SER A 596 3.30 -15.05 40.39
C SER A 596 3.30 -16.03 39.21
N GLY A 597 2.46 -17.07 39.27
CA GLY A 597 2.26 -18.03 38.19
C GLY A 597 1.66 -17.41 36.93
N GLN A 598 0.69 -16.49 37.07
CA GLN A 598 0.13 -15.77 35.93
C GLN A 598 1.13 -14.79 35.32
N VAL A 599 1.96 -14.13 36.14
CA VAL A 599 3.07 -13.30 35.63
C VAL A 599 4.05 -14.15 34.81
N TRP A 600 4.33 -15.37 35.27
CA TRP A 600 5.15 -16.32 34.52
C TRP A 600 4.54 -16.71 33.18
N GLU A 601 3.25 -17.04 33.16
CA GLU A 601 2.52 -17.34 31.92
C GLU A 601 2.56 -16.16 30.94
N LEU A 602 2.39 -14.93 31.43
CA LEU A 602 2.50 -13.72 30.62
C LEU A 602 3.91 -13.57 30.01
N VAL A 603 4.95 -13.78 30.81
CA VAL A 603 6.34 -13.74 30.32
C VAL A 603 6.57 -14.81 29.24
N GLN A 604 6.15 -16.04 29.48
CA GLN A 604 6.30 -17.13 28.50
C GLN A 604 5.55 -16.85 27.20
N ALA A 605 4.29 -16.39 27.29
CA ALA A 605 3.45 -16.08 26.14
C ALA A 605 3.95 -14.85 25.36
N SER A 606 4.60 -13.91 26.04
CA SER A 606 5.10 -12.69 25.43
C SER A 606 6.27 -12.91 24.47
N HIS A 607 7.07 -13.97 24.69
CA HIS A 607 8.37 -14.16 24.05
C HIS A 607 9.29 -12.92 24.17
N ALA A 608 9.07 -12.06 25.17
CA ALA A 608 9.87 -10.88 25.41
C ALA A 608 11.24 -11.27 25.97
N GLY A 609 12.28 -10.53 25.55
CA GLY A 609 13.61 -10.63 26.15
C GLY A 609 13.76 -9.72 27.38
N TYR A 610 12.82 -8.80 27.58
CA TYR A 610 12.86 -7.79 28.62
C TYR A 610 11.49 -7.59 29.27
N LEU A 611 11.51 -7.15 30.52
CA LEU A 611 10.34 -6.79 31.32
C LEU A 611 10.51 -5.38 31.88
N TYR A 612 9.45 -4.58 31.81
CA TYR A 612 9.35 -3.29 32.47
C TYR A 612 7.99 -3.21 33.16
N ALA A 613 7.92 -2.65 34.36
CA ALA A 613 6.66 -2.50 35.07
C ALA A 613 6.50 -1.09 35.62
N ASP A 614 5.32 -0.49 35.40
CA ASP A 614 4.93 0.78 36.02
C ASP A 614 4.81 0.63 37.54
N GLU A 615 5.07 1.74 38.25
CA GLU A 615 4.84 1.83 39.68
C GLU A 615 3.34 1.67 40.00
N THR A 616 3.03 0.79 40.94
CA THR A 616 1.68 0.45 41.40
C THR A 616 1.76 0.06 42.88
N ASP A 617 0.78 -0.67 43.41
CA ASP A 617 0.79 -1.18 44.79
C ASP A 617 2.08 -1.97 45.09
N GLU A 618 2.80 -1.53 46.13
CA GLU A 618 4.02 -2.16 46.63
C GLU A 618 3.83 -3.64 47.01
N ALA A 619 2.63 -4.04 47.44
CA ALA A 619 2.31 -5.44 47.72
C ALA A 619 2.49 -6.34 46.48
N LEU A 620 2.29 -5.81 45.27
CA LEU A 620 2.44 -6.55 44.02
C LEU A 620 3.91 -6.86 43.68
N LYS A 621 4.89 -6.31 44.40
CA LYS A 621 6.30 -6.74 44.25
C LYS A 621 6.51 -8.21 44.62
N GLU A 622 5.67 -8.76 45.51
CA GLU A 622 5.72 -10.18 45.88
C GLU A 622 5.51 -11.11 44.68
N LEU A 623 4.82 -10.64 43.64
CA LEU A 623 4.64 -11.38 42.38
C LEU A 623 5.98 -11.74 41.71
N PHE A 624 7.03 -10.95 41.96
CA PHE A 624 8.35 -11.07 41.35
C PHE A 624 9.42 -11.66 42.27
N ALA A 625 9.10 -11.92 43.54
CA ALA A 625 10.06 -12.38 44.55
C ALA A 625 10.70 -13.73 44.20
N SER A 626 10.01 -14.58 43.42
CA SER A 626 10.55 -15.84 42.92
C SER A 626 11.54 -15.69 41.76
N TYR A 627 11.67 -14.48 41.20
CA TYR A 627 12.38 -14.23 39.94
C TYR A 627 13.56 -13.29 40.10
N THR A 628 13.62 -12.50 41.17
CA THR A 628 14.73 -11.59 41.49
C THR A 628 14.77 -11.31 42.98
N GLU A 629 15.96 -11.07 43.52
CA GLU A 629 16.14 -10.79 44.96
C GLU A 629 15.53 -9.44 45.36
N GLU A 630 15.62 -8.43 44.49
CA GLU A 630 15.09 -7.09 44.75
C GLU A 630 14.46 -6.49 43.49
N PHE A 631 13.14 -6.64 43.40
CA PHE A 631 12.35 -6.03 42.35
C PHE A 631 12.11 -4.54 42.61
N ALA A 632 12.35 -3.72 41.59
CA ALA A 632 12.17 -2.28 41.61
C ALA A 632 11.25 -1.87 40.44
N TRP A 633 10.24 -1.07 40.73
CA TRP A 633 9.40 -0.46 39.71
C TRP A 633 10.23 0.42 38.76
N LYS A 634 9.67 0.70 37.58
CA LYS A 634 10.27 1.61 36.59
C LYS A 634 11.69 1.20 36.21
N THR A 635 12.02 -0.08 36.32
CA THR A 635 13.34 -0.64 36.01
C THR A 635 13.19 -1.64 34.88
N LEU A 636 14.11 -1.57 33.91
CA LEU A 636 14.17 -2.52 32.83
C LEU A 636 14.93 -3.77 33.31
N TYR A 637 14.30 -4.93 33.18
CA TYR A 637 14.88 -6.22 33.50
C TYR A 637 15.08 -7.05 32.23
N ARG A 638 16.23 -7.72 32.12
CA ARG A 638 16.46 -8.78 31.14
C ARG A 638 15.86 -10.07 31.67
N ILE A 639 15.07 -10.73 30.84
CA ILE A 639 14.48 -12.04 31.14
C ILE A 639 15.50 -13.12 30.75
N GLN A 640 15.95 -13.90 31.74
CA GLN A 640 16.80 -15.07 31.51
C GLN A 640 16.07 -16.36 31.86
N MET A 641 16.30 -17.38 31.04
CA MET A 641 15.72 -18.71 31.19
C MET A 641 16.86 -19.71 31.38
N ASN A 642 17.08 -20.16 32.62
CA ASN A 642 18.14 -21.11 32.97
C ASN A 642 17.49 -22.37 33.55
N ASP A 643 17.65 -23.52 32.89
CA ASP A 643 17.13 -24.83 33.33
C ASP A 643 15.63 -24.83 33.70
N GLY A 644 14.81 -24.08 32.95
CA GLY A 644 13.37 -23.94 33.18
C GLY A 644 12.98 -22.98 34.31
N THR A 645 13.95 -22.34 34.96
CA THR A 645 13.74 -21.30 35.96
C THR A 645 13.91 -19.93 35.33
N LEU A 646 12.94 -19.04 35.54
CA LEU A 646 13.03 -17.65 35.12
C LEU A 646 13.73 -16.80 36.17
N THR A 647 14.63 -15.95 35.68
CA THR A 647 15.33 -14.95 36.47
C THR A 647 15.25 -13.59 35.78
N LEU A 648 15.13 -12.52 36.59
CA LEU A 648 15.11 -11.14 36.15
C LEU A 648 16.37 -10.43 36.62
N GLU A 649 17.19 -10.00 35.67
CA GLU A 649 18.43 -9.26 35.91
C GLU A 649 18.24 -7.80 35.49
N ARG A 650 18.67 -6.83 36.30
CA ARG A 650 18.56 -5.41 35.92
C ARG A 650 19.40 -5.17 34.65
N ALA A 651 18.78 -4.60 33.62
CA ALA A 651 19.48 -4.24 32.40
C ALA A 651 20.32 -2.98 32.65
N GLU A 652 21.61 -3.03 32.34
CA GLU A 652 22.46 -1.84 32.35
C GLU A 652 22.06 -0.90 31.22
N GLU A 653 21.88 0.39 31.52
CA GLU A 653 21.69 1.40 30.48
C GLU A 653 22.97 1.50 29.64
N SER A 654 22.85 1.41 28.32
CA SER A 654 23.99 1.52 27.43
C SER A 654 24.57 2.95 27.55
N ARG A 655 25.72 3.08 28.22
CA ARG A 655 26.46 4.35 28.26
C ARG A 655 27.16 4.56 26.91
N GLN A 656 26.44 5.06 25.92
CA GLN A 656 27.05 5.78 24.81
C GLN A 656 26.29 7.09 24.54
N GLY A 657 27.05 8.18 24.58
CA GLY A 657 26.54 9.55 24.68
C GLY A 657 26.02 10.15 23.37
N GLN A 658 25.10 11.10 23.56
CA GLN A 658 24.89 12.38 22.86
C GLN A 658 25.52 12.62 21.47
N PRO A 659 24.83 13.44 20.65
CA PRO A 659 24.05 13.12 19.45
C PRO A 659 24.86 12.86 18.18
#